data_AF-A0A0E0G2N6-F1
#
_entry.id   AF-A0A0E0G2N6-F1
#
_cell.length_a   1.000
_cell.length_b   1.000
_cell.length_c   1.000
_cell.angle_alpha   90.00
_cell.angle_beta   90.00
_cell.angle_gamma   90.00
#
_symmetry.space_group_name_H-M   'P 1'
#
loop_
_entity.id
_entity.type
_entity.pdbx_description
1 polymer ?
#
loop_
_entity_poly.entity_id
_entity_poly.type
_entity_poly.pdbx_seq_one_letter_code
_entity_poly.pdbx_strand_id
1 'polypeptide(L)'
;MEEPTSCYGYYHYLALAVAVLVLVRVTRTRGGGSDGVRLPPGPWRLPVIGSLHHLAGKPLVHRALADLARRMDAPLMYLRLGEVPVVVATSPGAAREVMRTHDVAFATRPVSPTVRIMTADGEGLVFAPYGALWRQLRRIAILELLSARRVQSFRRVREEEAARLAAAVAAAAPHGEAAVNVSERIAVLIADSAVRAMIGDRFKKRDEFLEALAEGLKLVSGFSLADLFPSSWLASFVTGAARRAQENHRKNFELMDRAIEQHQERRAAAAAASGDVVEDDDLVDVLLRIQKGGGLDVPLTMGIIKAVILDLFSAGSETSATTIQWAMSELMRNPRVMKRAQAELRDNLQGKPKVTEEDLADLNYLKLIIKETLRLHLPAPLLLPRESRESCKIFGYDVPKGTTVFVNAWAIGRDPKYWDDPEEFKPERFEDSKIDFKGLDFEFLPFGSGRRMCPGIMFAQPNIELALATLLYHFDWSLPAGVKPSELDMTEEMGITVRRKNDLYLHAVVLIEHLACTAMAPMAQDVAEYLSIFLALVVAPLLLLRVARRARGNGAGRPRLPPGPWRLPVIGSLHHLMGKPQVHRAMADLARRHGAPLMYLRLGEVPFVVASSPDAAREVLRAQDANFASRPWSPTLRVMMADGKGLTFARHGAHWRLRKICVLELLGPRRVRSFRRVREEEVARLLAAVAAAAAAGADAVVNVSERAAVLVTDTTVRAMIGDRFEMRDEYLEGVAEVGKLLLGLSLGDLFPSSRLASLVSGTARRAAASHRKMFELMDCAIRHHQERKAAMDADEDILDVLLRMQKEGGHDAPLTMGDVKDTILDLFAAGTETSTATLQWAMSEVVRNPRIMQKAQAELRNKLQGKPSVTEDDLVGLTYLKLVIKETLRLHPAAPMLVPRECGESCKVLGYDVPRGTNVLINAWAIGRDPNYWDDTETFKPDRCENNKYDFRGTDFEYIPFGSRRKICPCPAFTHAILELALAALLYHFDWELPCGVAQGRWIWPRRRASSFARRTTSTCVRSSVCRRELPRAAMVAPSHAPHLLPSLNYVKM
;
A
#
# COMPACT_ATOMS: atom_id res chain seq x y z
N MET A 1 -5.02 -17.11 -59.50
CA MET A 1 -4.71 -15.68 -59.68
C MET A 1 -5.20 -14.97 -58.45
N GLU A 2 -4.32 -14.70 -57.49
CA GLU A 2 -4.58 -13.80 -56.36
C GLU A 2 -3.27 -13.03 -56.14
N GLU A 3 -3.36 -11.70 -56.11
CA GLU A 3 -2.20 -10.81 -55.97
C GLU A 3 -1.97 -10.39 -54.50
N PRO A 4 -0.71 -10.20 -54.05
CA PRO A 4 -0.41 -9.90 -52.66
C PRO A 4 -0.29 -8.38 -52.37
N THR A 5 -1.30 -7.80 -51.73
CA THR A 5 -1.29 -6.38 -51.29
C THR A 5 -0.78 -6.20 -49.84
N SER A 6 0.46 -6.60 -49.56
CA SER A 6 1.06 -6.44 -48.21
C SER A 6 2.56 -6.07 -48.19
N CYS A 7 3.00 -5.19 -49.11
CA CYS A 7 4.38 -4.66 -49.10
C CYS A 7 4.47 -3.13 -49.03
N TYR A 8 3.46 -2.38 -49.49
CA TYR A 8 3.56 -0.92 -49.65
C TYR A 8 3.74 -0.14 -48.33
N GLY A 9 3.16 -0.60 -47.21
CA GLY A 9 3.28 0.09 -45.92
C GLY A 9 4.72 0.24 -45.43
N TYR A 10 5.55 -0.81 -45.59
CA TYR A 10 6.93 -0.81 -45.11
C TYR A 10 7.80 0.20 -45.88
N TYR A 11 7.59 0.33 -47.19
CA TYR A 11 8.26 1.31 -48.02
C TYR A 11 7.86 2.75 -47.69
N HIS A 12 6.62 3.01 -47.26
CA HIS A 12 6.21 4.35 -46.83
C HIS A 12 6.91 4.78 -45.52
N TYR A 13 7.02 3.91 -44.52
CA TYR A 13 7.76 4.22 -43.29
C TYR A 13 9.27 4.37 -43.55
N LEU A 14 9.85 3.52 -44.41
CA LEU A 14 11.25 3.63 -44.81
C LEU A 14 11.52 4.91 -45.61
N ALA A 15 10.64 5.26 -46.56
CA ALA A 15 10.73 6.50 -47.32
C ALA A 15 10.56 7.74 -46.44
N LEU A 16 9.68 7.71 -45.43
CA LEU A 16 9.56 8.79 -44.45
C LEU A 16 10.83 8.93 -43.59
N ALA A 17 11.40 7.83 -43.13
CA ALA A 17 12.65 7.83 -42.36
C ALA A 17 13.83 8.34 -43.21
N VAL A 18 13.93 7.92 -44.48
CA VAL A 18 14.93 8.41 -45.44
C VAL A 18 14.69 9.88 -45.79
N ALA A 19 13.44 10.33 -45.99
CA ALA A 19 13.13 11.73 -46.24
C ALA A 19 13.49 12.61 -45.03
N VAL A 20 13.23 12.16 -43.80
CA VAL A 20 13.69 12.85 -42.58
C VAL A 20 15.22 12.86 -42.50
N LEU A 21 15.91 11.76 -42.79
CA LEU A 21 17.38 11.70 -42.83
C LEU A 21 17.98 12.63 -43.90
N VAL A 22 17.35 12.73 -45.08
CA VAL A 22 17.75 13.63 -46.17
C VAL A 22 17.47 15.08 -45.78
N LEU A 23 16.30 15.40 -45.21
CA LEU A 23 15.97 16.74 -44.71
C LEU A 23 16.94 17.17 -43.61
N VAL A 24 17.31 16.25 -42.70
CA VAL A 24 18.33 16.43 -41.65
C VAL A 24 19.74 16.62 -42.24
N ARG A 25 20.02 16.09 -43.44
CA ARG A 25 21.32 16.26 -44.13
C ARG A 25 21.37 17.53 -44.97
N VAL A 26 20.25 17.95 -45.56
CA VAL A 26 20.09 19.16 -46.37
C VAL A 26 20.00 20.41 -45.48
N THR A 27 19.35 20.34 -44.32
CA THR A 27 19.40 21.42 -43.31
C THR A 27 20.79 21.55 -42.66
N ARG A 28 21.65 20.54 -42.79
CA ARG A 28 23.00 20.50 -42.20
C ARG A 28 24.05 21.34 -42.92
N THR A 29 23.74 21.89 -44.10
CA THR A 29 24.68 22.74 -44.87
C THR A 29 24.54 24.24 -44.59
N ARG A 30 23.66 24.65 -43.66
CA ARG A 30 23.45 26.06 -43.27
C ARG A 30 23.43 26.34 -41.76
N GLY A 31 24.03 25.47 -40.95
CA GLY A 31 24.37 25.77 -39.55
C GLY A 31 25.82 26.23 -39.46
N GLY A 32 26.07 27.52 -39.26
CA GLY A 32 27.42 28.11 -39.28
C GLY A 32 28.37 27.53 -38.23
N GLY A 33 29.67 27.54 -38.54
CA GLY A 33 30.71 27.20 -37.58
C GLY A 33 30.73 28.19 -36.42
N SER A 34 30.74 27.68 -35.19
CA SER A 34 31.00 28.49 -34.01
C SER A 34 32.51 28.60 -33.77
N ASP A 35 33.17 29.44 -34.56
CA ASP A 35 34.56 29.82 -34.30
C ASP A 35 34.63 30.54 -32.94
N GLY A 36 35.17 29.86 -31.92
CA GLY A 36 35.55 30.48 -30.64
C GLY A 36 35.05 29.84 -29.33
N VAL A 37 34.03 28.97 -29.34
CA VAL A 37 33.45 28.42 -28.07
C VAL A 37 33.94 26.99 -27.80
N ARG A 38 34.78 26.82 -26.76
CA ARG A 38 35.37 25.52 -26.38
C ARG A 38 34.54 24.85 -25.28
N LEU A 39 33.40 24.26 -25.65
CA LEU A 39 32.54 23.51 -24.71
C LEU A 39 33.28 22.31 -24.06
N PRO A 40 32.88 21.87 -22.84
CA PRO A 40 33.41 20.66 -22.22
C PRO A 40 33.24 19.42 -23.13
N PRO A 41 34.08 18.37 -22.97
CA PRO A 41 33.95 17.15 -23.75
C PRO A 41 32.57 16.53 -23.55
N GLY A 42 31.95 16.02 -24.61
CA GLY A 42 30.63 15.42 -24.56
C GLY A 42 30.50 14.25 -25.52
N PRO A 43 29.66 13.24 -25.22
CA PRO A 43 29.38 12.15 -26.14
C PRO A 43 28.69 12.69 -27.41
N TRP A 44 28.75 11.89 -28.48
CA TRP A 44 28.15 12.27 -29.76
C TRP A 44 26.64 12.53 -29.63
N ARG A 45 26.12 13.42 -30.48
CA ARG A 45 24.77 13.99 -30.37
C ARG A 45 23.95 13.67 -31.63
N LEU A 46 22.71 13.23 -31.43
CA LEU A 46 21.71 13.14 -32.49
C LEU A 46 21.05 14.51 -32.73
N PRO A 47 20.58 14.80 -33.97
CA PRO A 47 19.70 15.94 -34.23
C PRO A 47 18.45 15.89 -33.34
N VAL A 48 17.91 17.06 -33.00
CA VAL A 48 16.72 17.27 -32.14
C VAL A 48 16.90 16.77 -30.69
N ILE A 49 17.09 15.46 -30.46
CA ILE A 49 17.15 14.86 -29.12
C ILE A 49 18.51 15.00 -28.42
N GLY A 50 19.56 15.39 -29.16
CA GLY A 50 20.91 15.57 -28.62
C GLY A 50 21.48 14.29 -28.03
N SER A 51 21.86 14.35 -26.76
CA SER A 51 22.47 13.27 -25.97
C SER A 51 21.45 12.37 -25.24
N LEU A 52 20.14 12.62 -25.34
CA LEU A 52 19.10 11.86 -24.60
C LEU A 52 19.18 10.34 -24.82
N HIS A 53 19.55 9.92 -26.02
CA HIS A 53 19.68 8.51 -26.39
C HIS A 53 20.75 7.75 -25.58
N HIS A 54 21.72 8.44 -24.95
CA HIS A 54 22.69 7.82 -24.03
C HIS A 54 22.09 7.50 -22.64
N LEU A 55 20.95 8.12 -22.31
CA LEU A 55 20.21 7.96 -21.05
C LEU A 55 18.92 7.15 -21.23
N ALA A 56 18.40 7.06 -22.47
CA ALA A 56 17.22 6.26 -22.80
C ALA A 56 17.38 4.80 -22.35
N GLY A 57 16.33 4.25 -21.73
CA GLY A 57 16.34 2.89 -21.18
C GLY A 57 17.14 2.70 -19.88
N LYS A 58 17.81 3.73 -19.34
CA LYS A 58 18.58 3.65 -18.09
C LYS A 58 17.83 4.35 -16.94
N PRO A 59 17.17 3.62 -16.02
CA PRO A 59 16.38 4.24 -14.96
C PRO A 59 17.24 5.01 -13.93
N LEU A 60 18.48 4.58 -13.71
CA LEU A 60 19.41 5.20 -12.76
C LEU A 60 20.31 6.21 -13.48
N VAL A 61 19.75 7.37 -13.80
CA VAL A 61 20.39 8.45 -14.58
C VAL A 61 21.73 8.88 -13.97
N HIS A 62 21.83 8.94 -12.63
CA HIS A 62 23.07 9.32 -11.95
C HIS A 62 24.22 8.35 -12.20
N ARG A 63 23.95 7.03 -12.24
CA ARG A 63 24.94 6.00 -12.62
C ARG A 63 25.28 6.08 -14.10
N ALA A 64 24.26 6.26 -14.96
CA ALA A 64 24.47 6.41 -16.40
C ALA A 64 25.38 7.60 -16.75
N LEU A 65 25.24 8.73 -16.04
CA LEU A 65 26.10 9.90 -16.17
C LEU A 65 27.52 9.65 -15.64
N ALA A 66 27.66 8.92 -14.54
CA ALA A 66 28.97 8.53 -14.01
C ALA A 66 29.72 7.61 -14.99
N ASP A 67 29.04 6.63 -15.58
CA ASP A 67 29.62 5.71 -16.56
C ASP A 67 30.03 6.41 -17.86
N LEU A 68 29.25 7.37 -18.33
CA LEU A 68 29.61 8.19 -19.50
C LEU A 68 30.87 9.01 -19.21
N ALA A 69 30.92 9.71 -18.07
CA ALA A 69 32.08 10.49 -17.66
C ALA A 69 33.34 9.61 -17.50
N ARG A 70 33.22 8.42 -16.88
CA ARG A 70 34.32 7.47 -16.71
C ARG A 70 34.85 6.93 -18.03
N ARG A 71 33.97 6.58 -18.98
CA ARG A 71 34.35 6.12 -20.33
C ARG A 71 35.04 7.19 -21.18
N MET A 72 34.82 8.46 -20.84
CA MET A 72 35.39 9.61 -21.55
C MET A 72 36.60 10.25 -20.84
N ASP A 73 36.98 9.72 -19.67
CA ASP A 73 37.93 10.36 -18.73
C ASP A 73 37.64 11.86 -18.51
N ALA A 74 36.35 12.19 -18.33
CA ALA A 74 35.85 13.55 -18.34
C ALA A 74 35.40 13.98 -16.92
N PRO A 75 36.20 14.78 -16.17
CA PRO A 75 35.80 15.31 -14.86
C PRO A 75 34.68 16.36 -14.94
N LEU A 76 34.44 16.88 -16.15
CA LEU A 76 33.38 17.81 -16.52
C LEU A 76 32.88 17.42 -17.93
N MET A 77 31.62 17.04 -18.06
CA MET A 77 31.03 16.55 -19.31
C MET A 77 29.90 17.46 -19.81
N TYR A 78 29.88 17.78 -21.11
CA TYR A 78 28.77 18.49 -21.76
C TYR A 78 27.77 17.51 -22.38
N LEU A 79 26.48 17.79 -22.20
CA LEU A 79 25.35 17.08 -22.79
C LEU A 79 24.35 18.09 -23.35
N ARG A 80 23.54 17.66 -24.31
CA ARG A 80 22.37 18.44 -24.76
C ARG A 80 21.14 17.56 -24.66
N LEU A 81 20.25 17.83 -23.72
CA LEU A 81 19.07 17.02 -23.46
C LEU A 81 17.87 17.67 -24.17
N GLY A 82 17.59 17.23 -25.40
CA GLY A 82 16.68 17.93 -26.30
C GLY A 82 17.22 19.32 -26.63
N GLU A 83 16.50 20.36 -26.22
CA GLU A 83 16.93 21.74 -26.35
C GLU A 83 17.86 22.18 -25.21
N VAL A 84 17.80 21.54 -24.04
CA VAL A 84 18.45 22.00 -22.81
C VAL A 84 19.98 21.72 -22.83
N PRO A 85 20.83 22.75 -22.71
CA PRO A 85 22.27 22.58 -22.52
C PRO A 85 22.56 22.16 -21.07
N VAL A 86 23.29 21.05 -20.90
CA VAL A 86 23.60 20.45 -19.60
C VAL A 86 25.10 20.24 -19.46
N VAL A 87 25.65 20.55 -18.29
CA VAL A 87 27.01 20.19 -17.88
C VAL A 87 26.93 19.32 -16.62
N VAL A 88 27.77 18.29 -16.55
CA VAL A 88 27.83 17.37 -15.41
C VAL A 88 29.24 17.38 -14.84
N ALA A 89 29.37 17.83 -13.60
CA ALA A 89 30.61 17.75 -12.82
C ALA A 89 30.64 16.42 -12.06
N THR A 90 31.70 15.63 -12.24
CA THR A 90 31.84 14.26 -11.70
C THR A 90 33.05 14.07 -10.80
N SER A 91 33.85 15.11 -10.59
CA SER A 91 35.05 15.09 -9.74
C SER A 91 35.01 16.18 -8.65
N PRO A 92 35.75 16.02 -7.53
CA PRO A 92 35.89 17.05 -6.50
C PRO A 92 36.35 18.41 -7.05
N GLY A 93 37.28 18.40 -8.01
CA GLY A 93 37.78 19.61 -8.66
C GLY A 93 36.69 20.35 -9.43
N ALA A 94 35.95 19.65 -10.30
CA ALA A 94 34.85 20.26 -11.06
C ALA A 94 33.72 20.77 -10.14
N ALA A 95 33.41 20.01 -9.08
CA ALA A 95 32.44 20.41 -8.07
C ALA A 95 32.89 21.69 -7.32
N ARG A 96 34.20 21.85 -7.06
CA ARG A 96 34.80 23.04 -6.43
C ARG A 96 34.72 24.27 -7.33
N GLU A 97 35.00 24.11 -8.62
CA GLU A 97 34.84 25.20 -9.59
C GLU A 97 33.38 25.69 -9.64
N VAL A 98 32.41 24.78 -9.74
CA VAL A 98 30.98 25.13 -9.80
C VAL A 98 30.47 25.76 -8.49
N MET A 99 30.80 25.20 -7.32
CA MET A 99 30.16 25.56 -6.05
C MET A 99 30.98 26.45 -5.12
N ARG A 100 32.24 26.75 -5.46
CA ARG A 100 33.12 27.63 -4.67
C ARG A 100 33.78 28.71 -5.51
N THR A 101 34.48 28.35 -6.59
CA THR A 101 35.18 29.33 -7.44
C THR A 101 34.19 30.23 -8.17
N HIS A 102 33.16 29.65 -8.78
CA HIS A 102 32.11 30.33 -9.52
C HIS A 102 30.74 30.28 -8.82
N ASP A 103 30.71 30.17 -7.49
CA ASP A 103 29.50 30.02 -6.67
C ASP A 103 28.37 31.01 -7.04
N VAL A 104 28.69 32.30 -7.19
CA VAL A 104 27.70 33.35 -7.54
C VAL A 104 27.15 33.21 -8.97
N ALA A 105 27.94 32.68 -9.91
CA ALA A 105 27.51 32.42 -11.28
C ALA A 105 26.53 31.23 -11.33
N PHE A 106 26.75 30.20 -10.51
CA PHE A 106 25.92 28.99 -10.43
C PHE A 106 24.91 29.00 -9.26
N ALA A 107 24.69 30.16 -8.63
CA ALA A 107 23.80 30.28 -7.47
C ALA A 107 22.31 30.29 -7.82
N THR A 108 21.91 30.23 -9.09
CA THR A 108 20.49 30.13 -9.49
C THR A 108 20.09 28.68 -9.83
N ARG A 109 18.79 28.41 -9.85
CA ARG A 109 18.20 27.15 -10.28
C ARG A 109 17.57 27.32 -11.66
N PRO A 110 17.61 26.31 -12.54
CA PRO A 110 16.84 26.33 -13.78
C PRO A 110 15.34 26.21 -13.44
N VAL A 111 14.52 27.07 -14.04
CA VAL A 111 13.05 27.07 -13.86
C VAL A 111 12.38 26.54 -15.12
N SER A 112 12.18 25.22 -15.13
CA SER A 112 11.50 24.52 -16.22
C SER A 112 10.00 24.88 -16.28
N PRO A 113 9.30 24.62 -17.41
CA PRO A 113 7.85 24.79 -17.49
C PRO A 113 7.07 24.09 -16.36
N THR A 114 7.43 22.85 -16.02
CA THR A 114 6.79 22.11 -14.91
C THR A 114 7.02 22.78 -13.56
N VAL A 115 8.26 23.21 -13.26
CA VAL A 115 8.57 23.93 -12.01
C VAL A 115 7.83 25.27 -11.93
N ARG A 116 7.76 26.01 -13.04
CA ARG A 116 7.05 27.31 -13.10
C ARG A 116 5.57 27.20 -12.77
N ILE A 117 4.92 26.12 -13.22
CA ILE A 117 3.54 25.81 -12.85
C ILE A 117 3.44 25.44 -11.37
N MET A 118 4.36 24.61 -10.88
CA MET A 118 4.41 24.15 -9.49
C MET A 118 4.68 25.27 -8.46
N THR A 119 5.23 26.42 -8.89
CA THR A 119 5.51 27.59 -8.03
C THR A 119 4.69 28.83 -8.40
N ALA A 120 3.58 28.67 -9.13
CA ALA A 120 2.83 29.80 -9.71
C ALA A 120 2.32 30.80 -8.65
N ASP A 121 1.80 30.30 -7.53
CA ASP A 121 1.29 31.12 -6.41
C ASP A 121 2.38 31.57 -5.41
N GLY A 122 3.67 31.30 -5.67
CA GLY A 122 4.77 31.78 -4.83
C GLY A 122 6.07 31.00 -4.98
N GLU A 123 7.20 31.71 -5.04
CA GLU A 123 8.52 31.08 -5.10
C GLU A 123 9.03 30.69 -3.70
N GLY A 124 9.19 29.39 -3.48
CA GLY A 124 9.81 28.83 -2.28
C GLY A 124 11.34 28.99 -2.24
N LEU A 125 11.96 28.59 -1.14
CA LEU A 125 13.42 28.67 -0.91
C LEU A 125 14.25 27.82 -1.88
N VAL A 126 13.72 26.68 -2.35
CA VAL A 126 14.45 25.67 -3.12
C VAL A 126 14.72 26.17 -4.54
N PHE A 127 13.66 26.57 -5.25
CA PHE A 127 13.69 26.92 -6.67
C PHE A 127 13.79 28.43 -6.98
N ALA A 128 13.50 29.34 -6.02
CA ALA A 128 13.59 30.79 -6.25
C ALA A 128 14.93 31.20 -6.90
N PRO A 129 14.93 32.01 -7.97
CA PRO A 129 16.14 32.50 -8.60
C PRO A 129 17.05 33.30 -7.65
N TYR A 130 18.34 33.36 -7.95
CA TYR A 130 19.29 34.10 -7.12
C TYR A 130 19.06 35.63 -7.22
N GLY A 131 18.39 36.19 -6.21
CA GLY A 131 18.01 37.61 -6.17
C GLY A 131 17.81 38.15 -4.75
N ALA A 132 17.01 39.21 -4.59
CA ALA A 132 16.62 39.74 -3.28
C ALA A 132 15.78 38.73 -2.48
N LEU A 133 14.68 38.23 -3.06
CA LEU A 133 13.78 37.25 -2.43
C LEU A 133 14.54 36.03 -1.91
N TRP A 134 15.31 35.34 -2.76
CA TRP A 134 16.05 34.15 -2.31
C TRP A 134 17.06 34.47 -1.18
N ARG A 135 17.79 35.59 -1.24
CA ARG A 135 18.73 35.98 -0.16
C ARG A 135 17.98 36.24 1.16
N GLN A 136 16.82 36.87 1.10
CA GLN A 136 15.96 37.12 2.25
C GLN A 136 15.40 35.81 2.83
N LEU A 137 14.79 34.96 2.00
CA LEU A 137 14.30 33.64 2.43
C LEU A 137 15.42 32.76 2.99
N ARG A 138 16.62 32.80 2.40
CA ARG A 138 17.80 32.08 2.88
C ARG A 138 18.26 32.59 4.24
N ARG A 139 18.24 33.91 4.47
CA ARG A 139 18.55 34.53 5.77
C ARG A 139 17.51 34.12 6.82
N ILE A 140 16.23 34.24 6.52
CA ILE A 140 15.12 33.81 7.41
C ILE A 140 15.26 32.32 7.75
N ALA A 141 15.49 31.47 6.75
CA ALA A 141 15.65 30.04 6.97
C ALA A 141 16.81 29.71 7.93
N ILE A 142 17.98 30.35 7.78
CA ILE A 142 19.15 30.05 8.62
C ILE A 142 19.05 30.68 10.02
N LEU A 143 18.55 31.92 10.14
CA LEU A 143 18.57 32.66 11.41
C LEU A 143 17.33 32.39 12.28
N GLU A 144 16.16 32.26 11.66
CA GLU A 144 14.87 32.23 12.36
C GLU A 144 14.25 30.84 12.43
N LEU A 145 14.30 30.08 11.32
CA LEU A 145 13.60 28.79 11.18
C LEU A 145 14.46 27.57 11.54
N LEU A 146 15.74 27.56 11.14
CA LEU A 146 16.64 26.40 11.23
C LEU A 146 17.93 26.74 12.01
N SER A 147 17.93 27.83 12.77
CA SER A 147 19.01 28.15 13.69
C SER A 147 19.12 27.12 14.81
N ALA A 148 20.31 26.96 15.39
CA ALA A 148 20.55 25.97 16.44
C ALA A 148 19.54 26.09 17.60
N ARG A 149 19.22 27.32 18.03
CA ARG A 149 18.21 27.58 19.07
C ARG A 149 16.80 27.11 18.67
N ARG A 150 16.36 27.36 17.42
CA ARG A 150 15.04 26.94 16.93
C ARG A 150 14.96 25.43 16.70
N VAL A 151 16.03 24.82 16.19
CA VAL A 151 16.11 23.36 16.10
C VAL A 151 16.04 22.72 17.49
N GLN A 152 16.71 23.31 18.49
CA GLN A 152 16.70 22.84 19.86
C GLN A 152 15.33 22.94 20.53
N SER A 153 14.50 23.96 20.26
CA SER A 153 13.14 24.02 20.80
C SER A 153 12.25 22.86 20.32
N PHE A 154 12.53 22.30 19.14
CA PHE A 154 11.84 21.10 18.65
C PHE A 154 12.35 19.77 19.24
N ARG A 155 13.29 19.79 20.22
CA ARG A 155 13.80 18.58 20.89
C ARG A 155 12.68 17.72 21.48
N ARG A 156 11.73 18.35 22.18
CA ARG A 156 10.58 17.63 22.77
C ARG A 156 9.78 16.87 21.72
N VAL A 157 9.55 17.50 20.55
CA VAL A 157 8.86 16.85 19.42
C VAL A 157 9.64 15.61 18.99
N ARG A 158 10.93 15.74 18.68
CA ARG A 158 11.74 14.61 18.19
C ARG A 158 11.84 13.46 19.21
N GLU A 159 12.00 13.75 20.50
CA GLU A 159 11.98 12.72 21.55
C GLU A 159 10.62 12.02 21.67
N GLU A 160 9.50 12.73 21.60
CA GLU A 160 8.15 12.15 21.63
C GLU A 160 7.83 11.31 20.38
N GLU A 161 8.31 11.75 19.22
CA GLU A 161 8.17 11.02 17.95
C GLU A 161 9.05 9.76 17.98
N ALA A 162 10.30 9.84 18.44
CA ALA A 162 11.20 8.70 18.58
C ALA A 162 10.67 7.66 19.58
N ALA A 163 10.16 8.10 20.73
CA ALA A 163 9.50 7.22 21.69
C ALA A 163 8.26 6.53 21.08
N ARG A 164 7.50 7.22 20.23
CA ARG A 164 6.37 6.62 19.51
C ARG A 164 6.83 5.62 18.45
N LEU A 165 7.93 5.87 17.75
CA LEU A 165 8.53 4.88 16.84
C LEU A 165 8.90 3.60 17.60
N ALA A 166 9.60 3.72 18.73
CA ALA A 166 9.95 2.57 19.57
C ALA A 166 8.68 1.80 20.01
N ALA A 167 7.68 2.50 20.55
CA ALA A 167 6.41 1.88 20.93
C ALA A 167 5.69 1.20 19.75
N ALA A 168 5.69 1.80 18.56
CA ALA A 168 5.03 1.29 17.37
C ALA A 168 5.76 0.11 16.70
N VAL A 169 7.08 -0.01 16.91
CA VAL A 169 7.90 -1.18 16.53
C VAL A 169 7.67 -2.31 17.54
N ALA A 170 7.77 -2.04 18.84
CA ALA A 170 7.54 -3.03 19.90
C ALA A 170 6.12 -3.63 19.83
N ALA A 171 5.09 -2.79 19.64
CA ALA A 171 3.71 -3.25 19.48
C ALA A 171 3.44 -3.99 18.16
N ALA A 172 4.28 -3.80 17.13
CA ALA A 172 4.20 -4.54 15.88
C ALA A 172 4.93 -5.90 15.92
N ALA A 173 5.89 -6.08 16.84
CA ALA A 173 6.65 -7.31 17.04
C ALA A 173 6.52 -7.89 18.47
N PRO A 174 5.30 -8.15 18.99
CA PRO A 174 5.16 -8.83 20.28
C PRO A 174 5.82 -10.22 20.18
N HIS A 175 6.79 -10.47 21.06
CA HIS A 175 7.68 -11.66 21.08
C HIS A 175 8.73 -11.75 19.96
N GLY A 176 9.04 -10.66 19.24
CA GLY A 176 10.12 -10.60 18.25
C GLY A 176 9.83 -11.28 16.90
N GLU A 177 8.57 -11.65 16.69
CA GLU A 177 8.22 -12.76 15.80
C GLU A 177 7.50 -12.36 14.52
N ALA A 178 7.11 -11.10 14.40
CA ALA A 178 6.54 -10.52 13.19
C ALA A 178 7.53 -9.59 12.51
N ALA A 179 7.60 -9.66 11.17
CA ALA A 179 8.33 -8.69 10.38
C ALA A 179 7.59 -7.34 10.38
N VAL A 180 8.27 -6.30 10.83
CA VAL A 180 7.81 -4.92 10.89
C VAL A 180 8.26 -4.20 9.62
N ASN A 181 7.38 -3.41 8.99
CA ASN A 181 7.77 -2.49 7.92
C ASN A 181 8.55 -1.32 8.53
N VAL A 182 9.88 -1.40 8.53
CA VAL A 182 10.74 -0.38 9.13
C VAL A 182 10.77 0.87 8.25
N SER A 183 10.66 0.75 6.92
CA SER A 183 10.56 1.88 6.00
C SER A 183 9.35 2.77 6.28
N GLU A 184 8.14 2.19 6.34
CA GLU A 184 6.89 2.89 6.69
C GLU A 184 6.97 3.57 8.07
N ARG A 185 7.54 2.87 9.07
CA ARG A 185 7.67 3.40 10.43
C ARG A 185 8.64 4.59 10.52
N ILE A 186 9.76 4.55 9.79
CA ILE A 186 10.69 5.67 9.64
C ILE A 186 10.02 6.84 8.92
N ALA A 187 9.31 6.59 7.82
CA ALA A 187 8.63 7.64 7.06
C ALA A 187 7.59 8.38 7.93
N VAL A 188 6.78 7.64 8.70
CA VAL A 188 5.82 8.22 9.66
C VAL A 188 6.52 9.03 10.74
N LEU A 189 7.60 8.52 11.35
CA LEU A 189 8.38 9.26 12.36
C LEU A 189 8.78 10.64 11.82
N ILE A 190 9.48 10.67 10.69
CA ILE A 190 10.11 11.88 10.20
C ILE A 190 9.06 12.85 9.64
N ALA A 191 8.01 12.34 8.99
CA ALA A 191 6.89 13.16 8.55
C ALA A 191 6.18 13.83 9.74
N ASP A 192 5.78 13.07 10.78
CA ASP A 192 5.12 13.64 11.96
C ASP A 192 6.05 14.63 12.69
N SER A 193 7.36 14.35 12.81
CA SER A 193 8.37 15.29 13.35
C SER A 193 8.45 16.60 12.56
N ALA A 194 8.45 16.52 11.22
CA ALA A 194 8.53 17.68 10.34
C ALA A 194 7.24 18.52 10.39
N VAL A 195 6.05 17.89 10.31
CA VAL A 195 4.76 18.60 10.43
C VAL A 195 4.67 19.30 11.79
N ARG A 196 4.98 18.62 12.90
CA ARG A 196 4.89 19.19 14.24
C ARG A 196 5.85 20.35 14.49
N ALA A 197 7.05 20.33 13.87
CA ALA A 197 7.94 21.49 13.90
C ALA A 197 7.37 22.69 13.08
N MET A 198 6.62 22.42 12.02
CA MET A 198 6.14 23.44 11.08
C MET A 198 4.83 24.10 11.50
N ILE A 199 3.85 23.33 12.00
CA ILE A 199 2.50 23.83 12.36
C ILE A 199 2.11 23.56 13.83
N GLY A 200 3.04 23.03 14.63
CA GLY A 200 2.89 22.79 16.07
C GLY A 200 2.12 21.52 16.47
N ASP A 201 1.37 20.91 15.55
CA ASP A 201 0.52 19.73 15.78
C ASP A 201 0.60 18.74 14.60
N ARG A 202 -0.04 17.57 14.70
CA ARG A 202 -0.16 16.61 13.59
C ARG A 202 -1.28 17.04 12.64
N PHE A 203 -1.04 16.95 11.34
CA PHE A 203 -2.00 17.36 10.33
C PHE A 203 -3.07 16.29 10.10
N LYS A 204 -4.36 16.67 10.19
CA LYS A 204 -5.50 15.73 10.01
C LYS A 204 -5.55 15.08 8.62
N LYS A 205 -5.01 15.76 7.59
CA LYS A 205 -4.94 15.30 6.19
C LYS A 205 -3.51 14.92 5.77
N ARG A 206 -2.68 14.45 6.71
CA ARG A 206 -1.28 14.08 6.46
C ARG A 206 -1.13 13.12 5.27
N ASP A 207 -1.96 12.10 5.19
CA ASP A 207 -1.80 11.05 4.17
C ASP A 207 -2.12 11.62 2.76
N GLU A 208 -3.20 12.41 2.61
CA GLU A 208 -3.50 13.18 1.38
C GLU A 208 -2.36 14.13 0.95
N PHE A 209 -1.62 14.67 1.93
CA PHE A 209 -0.50 15.60 1.72
C PHE A 209 0.79 14.88 1.32
N LEU A 210 1.09 13.74 1.95
CA LEU A 210 2.21 12.89 1.55
C LEU A 210 2.02 12.34 0.12
N GLU A 211 0.79 11.98 -0.26
CA GLU A 211 0.45 11.59 -1.64
C GLU A 211 0.65 12.73 -2.64
N ALA A 212 0.14 13.94 -2.34
CA ALA A 212 0.29 15.13 -3.19
C ALA A 212 1.76 15.57 -3.32
N LEU A 213 2.58 15.31 -2.30
CA LEU A 213 4.02 15.56 -2.34
C LEU A 213 4.75 14.50 -3.17
N ALA A 214 4.38 13.22 -3.04
CA ALA A 214 4.98 12.14 -3.82
C ALA A 214 4.73 12.32 -5.34
N GLU A 215 3.52 12.71 -5.74
CA GLU A 215 3.20 13.08 -7.13
C GLU A 215 3.94 14.34 -7.57
N GLY A 216 4.04 15.38 -6.72
CA GLY A 216 4.83 16.58 -7.01
C GLY A 216 6.32 16.30 -7.24
N LEU A 217 6.94 15.51 -6.36
CA LEU A 217 8.33 15.06 -6.51
C LEU A 217 8.53 14.25 -7.80
N LYS A 218 7.58 13.38 -8.14
CA LYS A 218 7.58 12.61 -9.40
C LYS A 218 7.54 13.52 -10.62
N LEU A 219 6.63 14.49 -10.65
CA LEU A 219 6.50 15.45 -11.75
C LEU A 219 7.78 16.27 -11.96
N VAL A 220 8.39 16.77 -10.89
CA VAL A 220 9.62 17.59 -10.94
C VAL A 220 10.89 16.74 -11.17
N SER A 221 10.86 15.44 -10.87
CA SER A 221 11.99 14.52 -11.15
C SER A 221 12.15 14.12 -12.62
N GLY A 222 11.07 14.22 -13.41
CA GLY A 222 11.00 13.65 -14.74
C GLY A 222 11.61 14.52 -15.83
N PHE A 223 12.28 13.89 -16.79
CA PHE A 223 12.58 14.51 -18.09
C PHE A 223 11.31 14.59 -18.96
N SER A 224 10.33 15.41 -18.55
CA SER A 224 9.11 15.59 -19.35
C SER A 224 9.45 16.21 -20.72
N LEU A 225 8.66 15.93 -21.76
CA LEU A 225 8.91 16.52 -23.08
C LEU A 225 8.79 18.06 -23.04
N ALA A 226 7.94 18.61 -22.16
CA ALA A 226 7.82 20.05 -21.95
C ALA A 226 9.11 20.66 -21.37
N ASP A 227 9.77 19.95 -20.45
CA ASP A 227 11.01 20.43 -19.80
C ASP A 227 12.26 20.20 -20.70
N LEU A 228 12.23 19.20 -21.59
CA LEU A 228 13.28 18.93 -22.57
C LEU A 228 13.21 19.79 -23.83
N PHE A 229 12.01 20.21 -24.23
CA PHE A 229 11.74 21.01 -25.44
C PHE A 229 10.89 22.25 -25.11
N PRO A 230 11.38 23.17 -24.23
CA PRO A 230 10.61 24.32 -23.77
C PRO A 230 10.21 25.31 -24.88
N SER A 231 10.81 25.26 -26.07
CA SER A 231 10.36 26.06 -27.22
C SER A 231 9.13 25.49 -27.94
N SER A 232 8.78 24.22 -27.69
CA SER A 232 7.71 23.51 -28.39
C SER A 232 6.41 23.48 -27.59
N TRP A 233 5.43 24.28 -28.01
CA TRP A 233 4.09 24.27 -27.41
C TRP A 233 3.40 22.89 -27.52
N LEU A 234 3.67 22.14 -28.59
CA LEU A 234 3.20 20.77 -28.79
C LEU A 234 3.77 19.80 -27.74
N ALA A 235 5.04 19.94 -27.36
CA ALA A 235 5.65 19.09 -26.33
C ALA A 235 5.02 19.29 -24.94
N SER A 236 4.57 20.53 -24.66
CA SER A 236 3.79 20.87 -23.46
C SER A 236 2.38 20.25 -23.50
N PHE A 237 1.69 20.33 -24.64
CA PHE A 237 0.33 19.82 -24.80
C PHE A 237 0.23 18.28 -24.75
N VAL A 238 1.10 17.58 -25.51
CA VAL A 238 0.99 16.13 -25.77
C VAL A 238 1.18 15.25 -24.51
N THR A 239 1.89 15.73 -23.49
CA THR A 239 2.24 14.90 -22.32
C THR A 239 1.23 14.96 -21.17
N GLY A 240 0.31 15.93 -21.16
CA GLY A 240 -0.56 16.21 -20.01
C GLY A 240 0.17 16.62 -18.72
N ALA A 241 1.51 16.79 -18.77
CA ALA A 241 2.34 17.11 -17.61
C ALA A 241 1.99 18.48 -17.02
N ALA A 242 1.68 19.46 -17.87
CA ALA A 242 1.23 20.78 -17.44
C ALA A 242 -0.09 20.72 -16.63
N ARG A 243 -1.07 19.91 -17.07
CA ARG A 243 -2.34 19.72 -16.35
C ARG A 243 -2.09 19.06 -14.99
N ARG A 244 -1.31 17.98 -14.94
CA ARG A 244 -0.95 17.30 -13.68
C ARG A 244 -0.19 18.22 -12.73
N ALA A 245 0.71 19.05 -13.24
CA ALA A 245 1.41 20.05 -12.44
C ALA A 245 0.46 21.12 -11.87
N GLN A 246 -0.53 21.59 -12.64
CA GLN A 246 -1.56 22.52 -12.15
C GLN A 246 -2.45 21.88 -11.08
N GLU A 247 -2.92 20.66 -11.32
CA GLU A 247 -3.74 19.89 -10.36
C GLU A 247 -2.98 19.61 -9.06
N ASN A 248 -1.70 19.24 -9.18
CA ASN A 248 -0.83 18.96 -8.05
C ASN A 248 -0.44 20.24 -7.28
N HIS A 249 -0.17 21.34 -7.97
CA HIS A 249 0.07 22.65 -7.36
C HIS A 249 -1.16 23.07 -6.52
N ARG A 250 -2.35 23.04 -7.14
CA ARG A 250 -3.62 23.35 -6.47
C ARG A 250 -3.86 22.48 -5.24
N LYS A 251 -3.73 21.14 -5.37
CA LYS A 251 -3.91 20.20 -4.25
C LYS A 251 -2.95 20.49 -3.09
N ASN A 252 -1.67 20.75 -3.38
CA ASN A 252 -0.68 21.07 -2.34
C ASN A 252 -0.95 22.43 -1.67
N PHE A 253 -1.34 23.46 -2.42
CA PHE A 253 -1.68 24.77 -1.86
C PHE A 253 -2.96 24.73 -1.02
N GLU A 254 -4.02 24.04 -1.46
CA GLU A 254 -5.26 23.81 -0.69
C GLU A 254 -4.99 23.05 0.63
N LEU A 255 -4.07 22.08 0.61
CA LEU A 255 -3.67 21.36 1.83
C LEU A 255 -2.82 22.24 2.76
N MET A 256 -1.99 23.13 2.21
CA MET A 256 -1.26 24.11 3.01
C MET A 256 -2.17 25.17 3.63
N ASP A 257 -3.22 25.62 2.94
CA ASP A 257 -4.24 26.51 3.52
C ASP A 257 -4.91 25.82 4.73
N ARG A 258 -5.39 24.59 4.57
CA ARG A 258 -5.97 23.80 5.68
C ARG A 258 -5.01 23.55 6.84
N ALA A 259 -3.70 23.41 6.57
CA ALA A 259 -2.69 23.23 7.61
C ALA A 259 -2.48 24.52 8.41
N ILE A 260 -2.49 25.69 7.74
CA ILE A 260 -2.40 27.01 8.37
C ILE A 260 -3.69 27.34 9.14
N GLU A 261 -4.86 27.02 8.59
CA GLU A 261 -6.16 27.12 9.27
C GLU A 261 -6.17 26.29 10.57
N GLN A 262 -5.80 25.01 10.52
CA GLN A 262 -5.72 24.15 11.71
C GLN A 262 -4.76 24.75 12.78
N HIS A 263 -3.62 25.29 12.35
CA HIS A 263 -2.68 25.96 13.25
C HIS A 263 -3.28 27.24 13.89
N GLN A 264 -3.99 28.07 13.11
CA GLN A 264 -4.63 29.28 13.62
C GLN A 264 -5.78 28.95 14.59
N GLU A 265 -6.61 27.95 14.28
CA GLU A 265 -7.63 27.41 15.19
C GLU A 265 -7.01 26.95 16.52
N ARG A 266 -5.89 26.20 16.45
CA ARG A 266 -5.14 25.71 17.63
C ARG A 266 -4.64 26.86 18.49
N ARG A 267 -3.98 27.86 17.89
CA ARG A 267 -3.47 29.05 18.59
C ARG A 267 -4.60 29.88 19.22
N ALA A 268 -5.72 30.06 18.51
CA ALA A 268 -6.89 30.75 19.04
C ALA A 268 -7.53 30.01 20.23
N ALA A 269 -7.65 28.67 20.15
CA ALA A 269 -8.16 27.85 21.24
C ALA A 269 -7.24 27.86 22.46
N ALA A 270 -5.92 27.81 22.28
CA ALA A 270 -4.94 27.89 23.38
C ALA A 270 -4.99 29.26 24.10
N ALA A 271 -5.10 30.36 23.34
CA ALA A 271 -5.27 31.70 23.88
C ALA A 271 -6.59 31.90 24.64
N ALA A 272 -7.65 31.20 24.23
CA ALA A 272 -8.96 31.23 24.91
C ALA A 272 -9.04 30.32 26.15
N ALA A 273 -8.27 29.23 26.19
CA ALA A 273 -8.31 28.24 27.28
C ALA A 273 -7.38 28.54 28.46
N SER A 274 -6.34 29.36 28.24
CA SER A 274 -5.27 29.59 29.22
C SER A 274 -4.72 31.01 29.13
N GLY A 275 -4.83 31.76 30.23
CA GLY A 275 -4.02 32.96 30.43
C GLY A 275 -2.55 32.59 30.64
N ASP A 276 -1.65 33.25 29.91
CA ASP A 276 -0.18 33.23 30.07
C ASP A 276 0.57 31.88 29.99
N VAL A 277 0.00 30.84 29.38
CA VAL A 277 0.81 29.67 28.95
C VAL A 277 1.37 29.91 27.55
N VAL A 278 2.61 30.37 27.48
CA VAL A 278 3.34 30.57 26.20
C VAL A 278 3.79 29.22 25.65
N GLU A 279 3.02 28.64 24.73
CA GLU A 279 3.47 27.55 23.86
C GLU A 279 4.56 28.05 22.88
N ASP A 280 5.70 27.36 22.80
CA ASP A 280 6.80 27.64 21.86
C ASP A 280 6.32 27.90 20.42
N ASP A 281 6.87 28.91 19.74
CA ASP A 281 6.56 29.18 18.31
C ASP A 281 6.91 27.96 17.43
N ASP A 282 6.01 27.61 16.51
CA ASP A 282 6.31 26.76 15.36
C ASP A 282 6.79 27.60 14.15
N LEU A 283 7.18 26.95 13.04
CA LEU A 283 7.74 27.69 11.90
C LEU A 283 6.70 28.59 11.19
N VAL A 284 5.41 28.26 11.26
CA VAL A 284 4.35 29.14 10.74
C VAL A 284 4.19 30.38 11.63
N ASP A 285 4.20 30.26 12.96
CA ASP A 285 4.20 31.42 13.86
C ASP A 285 5.35 32.40 13.53
N VAL A 286 6.57 31.86 13.35
CA VAL A 286 7.76 32.66 13.04
C VAL A 286 7.61 33.39 11.70
N LEU A 287 7.14 32.72 10.65
CA LEU A 287 6.89 33.35 9.35
C LEU A 287 5.78 34.40 9.39
N LEU A 288 4.67 34.12 10.09
CA LEU A 288 3.56 35.06 10.26
C LEU A 288 3.97 36.28 11.10
N ARG A 289 4.83 36.11 12.12
CA ARG A 289 5.41 37.22 12.88
C ARG A 289 6.31 38.09 12.00
N ILE A 290 7.20 37.48 11.21
CA ILE A 290 8.09 38.18 10.29
C ILE A 290 7.29 38.94 9.21
N GLN A 291 6.23 38.34 8.69
CA GLN A 291 5.29 39.00 7.76
C GLN A 291 4.62 40.22 8.41
N LYS A 292 4.11 40.10 9.64
CA LYS A 292 3.45 41.20 10.38
C LYS A 292 4.42 42.32 10.77
N GLY A 293 5.69 42.01 11.02
CA GLY A 293 6.70 42.99 11.44
C GLY A 293 7.11 43.99 10.34
N GLY A 294 6.89 43.66 9.06
CA GLY A 294 7.29 44.50 7.93
C GLY A 294 8.81 44.65 7.79
N GLY A 295 9.26 45.70 7.09
CA GLY A 295 10.69 46.02 6.95
C GLY A 295 11.52 45.05 6.10
N LEU A 296 10.89 44.21 5.28
CA LEU A 296 11.54 43.28 4.36
C LEU A 296 11.73 43.91 2.97
N ASP A 297 12.87 43.64 2.32
CA ASP A 297 13.16 44.08 0.94
C ASP A 297 12.13 43.56 -0.06
N VAL A 298 11.61 42.34 0.17
CA VAL A 298 10.53 41.72 -0.61
C VAL A 298 9.41 41.31 0.34
N PRO A 299 8.15 41.78 0.16
CA PRO A 299 7.03 41.40 1.01
C PRO A 299 6.82 39.89 1.08
N LEU A 300 6.73 39.34 2.29
CA LEU A 300 6.49 37.93 2.54
C LEU A 300 4.99 37.61 2.39
N THR A 301 4.54 37.35 1.16
CA THR A 301 3.13 37.01 0.89
C THR A 301 2.74 35.64 1.45
N MET A 302 1.44 35.40 1.66
CA MET A 302 0.96 34.06 2.07
C MET A 302 1.33 32.95 1.08
N GLY A 303 1.39 33.27 -0.22
CA GLY A 303 1.88 32.35 -1.24
C GLY A 303 3.33 31.93 -1.03
N ILE A 304 4.21 32.88 -0.72
CA ILE A 304 5.62 32.60 -0.38
C ILE A 304 5.72 31.82 0.94
N ILE A 305 4.91 32.14 1.97
CA ILE A 305 4.87 31.38 3.23
C ILE A 305 4.49 29.92 2.99
N LYS A 306 3.42 29.67 2.22
CA LYS A 306 2.99 28.31 1.84
C LYS A 306 4.09 27.57 1.08
N ALA A 307 4.72 28.21 0.10
CA ALA A 307 5.82 27.62 -0.66
C ALA A 307 7.06 27.30 0.21
N VAL A 308 7.42 28.17 1.17
CA VAL A 308 8.53 27.94 2.09
C VAL A 308 8.27 26.78 3.04
N ILE A 309 7.06 26.68 3.62
CA ILE A 309 6.71 25.55 4.50
C ILE A 309 6.66 24.23 3.70
N LEU A 310 6.09 24.25 2.48
CA LEU A 310 6.05 23.09 1.60
C LEU A 310 7.46 22.59 1.23
N ASP A 311 8.36 23.51 0.87
CA ASP A 311 9.78 23.24 0.60
C ASP A 311 10.49 22.62 1.81
N LEU A 312 10.32 23.21 3.01
CA LEU A 312 10.94 22.72 4.23
C LEU A 312 10.39 21.34 4.63
N PHE A 313 9.09 21.11 4.48
CA PHE A 313 8.47 19.82 4.75
C PHE A 313 8.98 18.75 3.80
N SER A 314 8.89 18.98 2.48
CA SER A 314 9.30 18.03 1.46
C SER A 314 10.79 17.68 1.57
N ALA A 315 11.64 18.70 1.69
CA ALA A 315 13.09 18.48 1.79
C ALA A 315 13.50 17.84 3.13
N GLY A 316 12.87 18.21 4.25
CA GLY A 316 13.20 17.72 5.58
C GLY A 316 12.73 16.28 5.85
N SER A 317 11.59 15.88 5.26
CA SER A 317 10.98 14.57 5.50
C SER A 317 11.59 13.44 4.68
N GLU A 318 11.40 13.47 3.36
CA GLU A 318 11.78 12.37 2.44
C GLU A 318 13.29 12.06 2.50
N THR A 319 14.15 13.10 2.57
CA THR A 319 15.61 12.90 2.55
C THR A 319 16.13 12.26 3.84
N SER A 320 15.64 12.70 5.00
CA SER A 320 16.03 12.14 6.30
C SER A 320 15.51 10.71 6.46
N ALA A 321 14.25 10.46 6.07
CA ALA A 321 13.67 9.11 6.06
C ALA A 321 14.46 8.14 5.16
N THR A 322 14.76 8.56 3.92
CA THR A 322 15.58 7.80 2.97
C THR A 322 16.97 7.47 3.55
N THR A 323 17.61 8.42 4.23
CA THR A 323 18.92 8.21 4.86
C THR A 323 18.86 7.15 5.96
N ILE A 324 17.87 7.22 6.86
CA ILE A 324 17.70 6.24 7.95
C ILE A 324 17.37 4.84 7.39
N GLN A 325 16.55 4.78 6.33
CA GLN A 325 16.25 3.51 5.63
C GLN A 325 17.51 2.89 5.04
N TRP A 326 18.35 3.64 4.32
CA TRP A 326 19.62 3.13 3.79
C TRP A 326 20.60 2.72 4.90
N ALA A 327 20.71 3.49 5.99
CA ALA A 327 21.53 3.13 7.14
C ALA A 327 21.09 1.78 7.75
N MET A 328 19.80 1.62 8.07
CA MET A 328 19.27 0.34 8.56
C MET A 328 19.50 -0.81 7.58
N SER A 329 19.46 -0.54 6.27
CA SER A 329 19.71 -1.54 5.23
C SER A 329 21.15 -2.03 5.25
N GLU A 330 22.13 -1.11 5.27
CA GLU A 330 23.54 -1.48 5.29
C GLU A 330 23.96 -2.09 6.63
N LEU A 331 23.38 -1.66 7.76
CA LEU A 331 23.61 -2.32 9.04
C LEU A 331 23.12 -3.78 9.02
N MET A 332 22.01 -4.08 8.34
CA MET A 332 21.53 -5.46 8.16
C MET A 332 22.40 -6.29 7.20
N ARG A 333 23.06 -5.65 6.21
CA ARG A 333 24.07 -6.32 5.35
C ARG A 333 25.40 -6.54 6.06
N ASN A 334 25.72 -5.68 7.03
CA ASN A 334 27.00 -5.65 7.75
C ASN A 334 26.81 -5.89 9.28
N PRO A 335 26.47 -7.12 9.73
CA PRO A 335 26.25 -7.43 11.15
C PRO A 335 27.39 -7.07 12.11
N ARG A 336 28.64 -6.96 11.61
CA ARG A 336 29.78 -6.47 12.40
C ARG A 336 29.59 -5.00 12.81
N VAL A 337 29.20 -4.15 11.85
CA VAL A 337 28.95 -2.72 12.06
C VAL A 337 27.73 -2.53 12.96
N MET A 338 26.64 -3.27 12.69
CA MET A 338 25.44 -3.31 13.53
C MET A 338 25.80 -3.57 15.01
N LYS A 339 26.54 -4.64 15.28
CA LYS A 339 26.94 -5.01 16.65
C LYS A 339 27.82 -3.95 17.32
N ARG A 340 28.76 -3.33 16.58
CA ARG A 340 29.62 -2.26 17.11
C ARG A 340 28.80 -1.02 17.49
N ALA A 341 27.83 -0.63 16.67
CA ALA A 341 26.92 0.48 16.96
C ALA A 341 26.00 0.19 18.16
N GLN A 342 25.45 -1.02 18.22
CA GLN A 342 24.61 -1.46 19.34
C GLN A 342 25.41 -1.53 20.66
N ALA A 343 26.69 -1.92 20.62
CA ALA A 343 27.57 -1.89 21.78
C ALA A 343 27.81 -0.45 22.27
N GLU A 344 28.26 0.47 21.40
CA GLU A 344 28.45 1.89 21.74
C GLU A 344 27.20 2.48 22.42
N LEU A 345 26.02 2.26 21.83
CA LEU A 345 24.75 2.72 22.38
C LEU A 345 24.48 2.15 23.78
N ARG A 346 24.70 0.85 23.99
CA ARG A 346 24.37 0.17 25.25
C ARG A 346 25.36 0.52 26.36
N ASP A 347 26.64 0.65 26.03
CA ASP A 347 27.71 0.98 26.96
C ASP A 347 27.62 2.45 27.43
N ASN A 348 27.24 3.38 26.53
CA ASN A 348 27.03 4.80 26.88
C ASN A 348 25.70 5.01 27.64
N LEU A 349 24.61 4.35 27.25
CA LEU A 349 23.28 4.58 27.83
C LEU A 349 23.00 3.77 29.11
N GLN A 350 23.78 2.73 29.41
CA GLN A 350 23.77 2.00 30.70
C GLN A 350 22.37 1.57 31.21
N GLY A 351 21.45 1.20 30.30
CA GLY A 351 20.10 0.77 30.66
C GLY A 351 19.07 1.89 30.83
N LYS A 352 19.39 3.15 30.49
CA LYS A 352 18.46 4.29 30.44
C LYS A 352 17.17 3.91 29.66
N PRO A 353 15.96 4.28 30.13
CA PRO A 353 14.71 3.79 29.55
C PRO A 353 14.36 4.36 28.17
N LYS A 354 14.90 5.54 27.81
CA LYS A 354 14.74 6.19 26.50
C LYS A 354 16.06 6.83 26.06
N VAL A 355 16.29 6.88 24.75
CA VAL A 355 17.30 7.76 24.15
C VAL A 355 16.79 9.21 24.16
N THR A 356 17.66 10.17 24.45
CA THR A 356 17.40 11.61 24.43
C THR A 356 18.45 12.32 23.58
N GLU A 357 18.20 13.56 23.16
CA GLU A 357 19.16 14.27 22.28
C GLU A 357 20.51 14.57 22.94
N GLU A 358 20.55 14.70 24.27
CA GLU A 358 21.80 14.86 25.02
C GLU A 358 22.72 13.65 24.88
N ASP A 359 22.15 12.44 24.79
CA ASP A 359 22.94 11.20 24.69
C ASP A 359 23.65 11.09 23.32
N LEU A 360 23.19 11.82 22.31
CA LEU A 360 23.77 11.79 20.96
C LEU A 360 25.17 12.43 20.92
N ALA A 361 25.56 13.20 21.92
CA ALA A 361 26.88 13.82 22.01
C ALA A 361 28.01 12.77 21.95
N ASP A 362 27.85 11.64 22.64
CA ASP A 362 28.91 10.64 22.84
C ASP A 362 28.85 9.45 21.86
N LEU A 363 27.84 9.39 20.98
CA LEU A 363 27.65 8.34 19.98
C LEU A 363 28.49 8.61 18.71
N ASN A 364 29.78 8.38 18.80
CA ASN A 364 30.73 8.73 17.75
C ASN A 364 30.67 7.76 16.55
N TYR A 365 30.63 6.46 16.79
CA TYR A 365 30.54 5.43 15.76
C TYR A 365 29.21 5.50 15.00
N LEU A 366 28.11 5.83 15.69
CA LEU A 366 26.82 6.13 15.04
C LEU A 366 26.93 7.27 14.02
N LYS A 367 27.69 8.33 14.33
CA LYS A 367 27.94 9.44 13.38
C LYS A 367 28.79 9.00 12.19
N LEU A 368 29.76 8.10 12.39
CA LEU A 368 30.52 7.50 11.29
C LEU A 368 29.62 6.68 10.35
N ILE A 369 28.67 5.92 10.90
CA ILE A 369 27.65 5.17 10.14
C ILE A 369 26.80 6.11 9.30
N ILE A 370 26.39 7.26 9.85
CA ILE A 370 25.62 8.27 9.12
C ILE A 370 26.47 8.90 8.01
N LYS A 371 27.74 9.24 8.27
CA LYS A 371 28.67 9.73 7.24
C LYS A 371 28.83 8.73 6.09
N GLU A 372 29.05 7.44 6.40
CA GLU A 372 29.23 6.40 5.37
C GLU A 372 27.93 6.10 4.62
N THR A 373 26.78 6.14 5.30
CA THR A 373 25.46 6.06 4.65
C THR A 373 25.26 7.23 3.68
N LEU A 374 25.62 8.45 4.08
CA LEU A 374 25.55 9.62 3.20
C LEU A 374 26.61 9.60 2.09
N ARG A 375 27.71 8.86 2.20
CA ARG A 375 28.68 8.68 1.11
C ARG A 375 28.15 7.69 0.08
N LEU A 376 27.73 6.51 0.54
CA LEU A 376 27.32 5.41 -0.31
C LEU A 376 25.89 5.59 -0.86
N HIS A 377 24.99 6.16 -0.06
CA HIS A 377 23.55 6.25 -0.35
C HIS A 377 22.97 7.65 -0.07
N LEU A 378 23.65 8.71 -0.51
CA LEU A 378 23.07 10.06 -0.44
C LEU A 378 21.71 10.12 -1.14
N PRO A 379 20.66 10.67 -0.49
CA PRO A 379 19.34 10.77 -1.11
C PRO A 379 19.34 11.51 -2.45
N ALA A 380 20.12 12.58 -2.63
CA ALA A 380 20.13 13.38 -3.86
C ALA A 380 21.45 13.21 -4.66
N PRO A 381 21.63 12.14 -5.47
CA PRO A 381 22.92 11.77 -6.06
C PRO A 381 23.49 12.77 -7.08
N LEU A 382 22.64 13.55 -7.74
CA LEU A 382 23.03 14.63 -8.67
C LEU A 382 23.00 16.02 -8.01
N LEU A 383 22.75 16.06 -6.70
CA LEU A 383 22.23 17.21 -5.96
C LEU A 383 21.00 17.81 -6.68
N LEU A 384 20.59 19.01 -6.29
CA LEU A 384 19.65 19.79 -7.08
C LEU A 384 20.40 20.55 -8.20
N PRO A 385 19.83 20.68 -9.42
CA PRO A 385 20.46 21.31 -10.57
C PRO A 385 20.75 22.80 -10.34
N ARG A 386 21.88 23.30 -10.84
CA ARG A 386 22.23 24.73 -10.87
C ARG A 386 22.07 25.25 -12.30
N GLU A 387 22.09 26.57 -12.48
CA GLU A 387 22.10 27.20 -13.81
C GLU A 387 23.15 28.32 -13.84
N SER A 388 23.88 28.43 -14.96
CA SER A 388 24.89 29.48 -15.16
C SER A 388 24.21 30.82 -15.46
N ARG A 389 24.32 31.78 -14.55
CA ARG A 389 23.73 33.14 -14.71
C ARG A 389 24.48 34.00 -15.74
N GLU A 390 25.73 33.65 -16.02
CA GLU A 390 26.64 34.29 -16.95
C GLU A 390 27.50 33.23 -17.67
N SER A 391 28.21 33.61 -18.73
CA SER A 391 29.16 32.72 -19.39
C SER A 391 30.49 32.74 -18.65
N CYS A 392 31.02 31.57 -18.28
CA CYS A 392 32.27 31.45 -17.54
C CYS A 392 33.13 30.30 -18.11
N LYS A 393 34.35 30.12 -17.57
CA LYS A 393 35.24 29.01 -17.92
C LYS A 393 35.46 28.08 -16.74
N ILE A 394 35.25 26.78 -16.92
CA ILE A 394 35.61 25.74 -15.95
C ILE A 394 36.65 24.83 -16.60
N PHE A 395 37.82 24.67 -15.96
CA PHE A 395 38.96 23.94 -16.52
C PHE A 395 39.33 24.36 -17.96
N GLY A 396 39.20 25.66 -18.27
CA GLY A 396 39.46 26.23 -19.59
C GLY A 396 38.35 26.03 -20.64
N TYR A 397 37.31 25.25 -20.32
CA TYR A 397 36.14 25.04 -21.16
C TYR A 397 35.05 26.08 -20.90
N ASP A 398 34.43 26.58 -21.96
CA ASP A 398 33.35 27.55 -21.91
C ASP A 398 32.04 26.92 -21.46
N VAL A 399 31.43 27.48 -20.41
CA VAL A 399 30.09 27.16 -19.91
C VAL A 399 29.19 28.37 -20.18
N PRO A 400 28.35 28.36 -21.24
CA PRO A 400 27.50 29.49 -21.59
C PRO A 400 26.44 29.79 -20.53
N LYS A 401 26.01 31.05 -20.46
CA LYS A 401 24.81 31.48 -19.73
C LYS A 401 23.59 30.61 -20.10
N GLY A 402 22.78 30.26 -19.10
CA GLY A 402 21.61 29.38 -19.22
C GLY A 402 21.94 27.88 -19.21
N THR A 403 23.21 27.49 -19.11
CA THR A 403 23.59 26.07 -19.01
C THR A 403 23.18 25.51 -17.65
N THR A 404 22.41 24.42 -17.65
CA THR A 404 22.07 23.65 -16.44
C THR A 404 23.28 22.83 -16.00
N VAL A 405 23.59 22.81 -14.71
CA VAL A 405 24.75 22.09 -14.14
C VAL A 405 24.30 21.11 -13.06
N PHE A 406 24.58 19.83 -13.28
CA PHE A 406 24.47 18.78 -12.27
C PHE A 406 25.84 18.52 -11.63
N VAL A 407 25.84 18.21 -10.33
CA VAL A 407 27.04 17.76 -9.61
C VAL A 407 26.77 16.33 -9.17
N ASN A 408 27.42 15.37 -9.81
CA ASN A 408 27.22 13.95 -9.54
C ASN A 408 27.99 13.54 -8.27
N ALA A 409 27.44 13.94 -7.12
CA ALA A 409 27.98 13.64 -5.80
C ALA A 409 28.04 12.12 -5.53
N TRP A 410 27.19 11.31 -6.18
CA TRP A 410 27.28 9.84 -6.16
C TRP A 410 28.55 9.31 -6.83
N ALA A 411 28.94 9.89 -7.98
CA ALA A 411 30.21 9.53 -8.64
C ALA A 411 31.42 9.96 -7.81
N ILE A 412 31.36 11.18 -7.26
CA ILE A 412 32.42 11.75 -6.40
C ILE A 412 32.62 10.91 -5.12
N GLY A 413 31.54 10.52 -4.45
CA GLY A 413 31.57 9.67 -3.26
C GLY A 413 32.06 8.24 -3.51
N ARG A 414 32.27 7.85 -4.78
CA ARG A 414 32.74 6.53 -5.22
C ARG A 414 34.02 6.59 -6.07
N ASP A 415 34.67 7.74 -6.17
CA ASP A 415 35.90 7.87 -6.92
C ASP A 415 37.05 7.15 -6.17
N PRO A 416 37.63 6.06 -6.73
CA PRO A 416 38.69 5.30 -6.07
C PRO A 416 39.98 6.11 -5.89
N LYS A 417 40.09 7.29 -6.49
CA LYS A 417 41.19 8.24 -6.21
C LYS A 417 41.12 8.87 -4.81
N TYR A 418 39.93 8.93 -4.21
CA TYR A 418 39.68 9.59 -2.92
C TYR A 418 39.12 8.63 -1.86
N TRP A 419 38.62 7.46 -2.26
CA TRP A 419 37.94 6.51 -1.39
C TRP A 419 38.44 5.08 -1.62
N ASP A 420 39.21 4.55 -0.68
CA ASP A 420 39.60 3.13 -0.68
C ASP A 420 38.37 2.22 -0.60
N ASP A 421 38.32 1.15 -1.41
CA ASP A 421 37.18 0.23 -1.48
C ASP A 421 35.83 0.98 -1.58
N PRO A 422 35.60 1.78 -2.64
CA PRO A 422 34.53 2.80 -2.65
C PRO A 422 33.11 2.23 -2.62
N GLU A 423 32.91 0.98 -3.04
CA GLU A 423 31.60 0.32 -2.99
C GLU A 423 31.36 -0.46 -1.67
N GLU A 424 32.37 -0.57 -0.80
CA GLU A 424 32.23 -1.21 0.51
C GLU A 424 31.72 -0.21 1.57
N PHE A 425 30.76 -0.65 2.37
CA PHE A 425 30.21 0.11 3.50
C PHE A 425 31.09 -0.06 4.74
N LYS A 426 31.97 0.93 4.97
CA LYS A 426 33.06 0.88 5.95
C LYS A 426 33.12 2.18 6.77
N PRO A 427 32.27 2.34 7.81
CA PRO A 427 32.23 3.55 8.65
C PRO A 427 33.58 3.93 9.26
N GLU A 428 34.43 2.94 9.55
CA GLU A 428 35.81 3.10 10.04
C GLU A 428 36.66 4.06 9.19
N ARG A 429 36.35 4.25 7.89
CA ARG A 429 37.08 5.20 7.03
C ARG A 429 36.98 6.66 7.51
N PHE A 430 36.01 6.96 8.38
CA PHE A 430 35.81 8.28 8.96
C PHE A 430 36.37 8.43 10.38
N GLU A 431 36.92 7.37 10.98
CA GLU A 431 37.32 7.36 12.40
C GLU A 431 38.49 8.33 12.69
N ASP A 432 39.53 8.31 11.85
CA ASP A 432 40.66 9.27 11.89
C ASP A 432 40.56 10.39 10.83
N SER A 433 39.43 10.49 10.12
CA SER A 433 39.28 11.41 8.98
C SER A 433 38.78 12.79 9.39
N LYS A 434 39.42 13.82 8.85
CA LYS A 434 38.97 15.22 9.00
C LYS A 434 37.83 15.61 8.05
N ILE A 435 37.47 14.73 7.11
CA ILE A 435 36.43 14.97 6.10
C ILE A 435 35.06 15.13 6.77
N ASP A 436 34.34 16.19 6.41
CA ASP A 436 33.04 16.51 6.97
C ASP A 436 32.04 17.01 5.93
N PHE A 437 30.75 16.75 6.16
CA PHE A 437 29.67 17.12 5.24
C PHE A 437 29.33 18.63 5.28
N LYS A 438 30.20 19.46 5.88
CA LYS A 438 30.11 20.92 5.96
C LYS A 438 30.42 21.63 4.64
N GLY A 439 30.61 20.89 3.54
CA GLY A 439 30.73 21.44 2.18
C GLY A 439 32.08 22.09 1.87
N LEU A 440 33.09 21.85 2.72
CA LEU A 440 34.47 22.31 2.52
C LEU A 440 35.32 21.25 1.81
N ASP A 441 35.02 19.97 2.07
CA ASP A 441 35.65 18.79 1.50
C ASP A 441 34.84 18.37 0.27
N PHE A 442 35.47 18.42 -0.91
CA PHE A 442 34.75 18.28 -2.19
C PHE A 442 34.65 16.84 -2.68
N GLU A 443 35.34 15.93 -1.99
CA GLU A 443 35.22 14.48 -2.02
C GLU A 443 33.96 13.99 -1.29
N PHE A 444 33.35 14.80 -0.40
CA PHE A 444 32.19 14.41 0.41
C PHE A 444 31.10 15.50 0.47
N LEU A 445 30.16 15.45 -0.47
CA LEU A 445 29.19 16.53 -0.73
C LEU A 445 27.70 16.16 -0.54
N PRO A 446 27.28 15.37 0.47
CA PRO A 446 25.89 14.90 0.58
C PRO A 446 24.85 16.02 0.75
N PHE A 447 25.27 17.17 1.32
CA PHE A 447 24.44 18.39 1.45
C PHE A 447 24.81 19.49 0.45
N GLY A 448 25.68 19.19 -0.52
CA GLY A 448 26.25 20.15 -1.46
C GLY A 448 27.23 21.14 -0.83
N SER A 449 27.50 22.24 -1.54
CA SER A 449 28.36 23.35 -1.11
C SER A 449 27.89 24.68 -1.72
N GLY A 450 28.53 25.77 -1.32
CA GLY A 450 28.27 27.14 -1.76
C GLY A 450 26.99 27.75 -1.18
N ARG A 451 26.51 28.84 -1.79
CA ARG A 451 25.28 29.55 -1.40
C ARG A 451 24.04 28.65 -1.40
N ARG A 452 24.02 27.63 -2.26
CA ARG A 452 22.92 26.65 -2.42
C ARG A 452 23.14 25.35 -1.63
N MET A 453 24.07 25.30 -0.68
CA MET A 453 24.21 24.20 0.28
C MET A 453 22.89 24.01 1.07
N CYS A 454 22.59 22.79 1.53
CA CYS A 454 21.39 22.54 2.34
C CYS A 454 21.33 23.46 3.58
N PRO A 455 20.22 24.18 3.85
CA PRO A 455 20.05 24.93 5.09
C PRO A 455 19.57 24.03 6.25
N GLY A 456 18.99 22.86 5.94
CA GLY A 456 18.37 21.94 6.89
C GLY A 456 19.31 20.96 7.57
N ILE A 457 20.64 21.08 7.43
CA ILE A 457 21.61 20.12 8.00
C ILE A 457 21.40 19.98 9.51
N MET A 458 21.33 21.11 10.21
CA MET A 458 21.10 21.15 11.66
C MET A 458 19.75 20.54 12.08
N PHE A 459 18.73 20.59 11.21
CA PHE A 459 17.42 19.99 11.48
C PHE A 459 17.39 18.48 11.18
N ALA A 460 18.01 18.06 10.07
CA ALA A 460 18.05 16.66 9.66
C ALA A 460 18.92 15.80 10.59
N GLN A 461 20.08 16.31 11.02
CA GLN A 461 21.05 15.56 11.83
C GLN A 461 20.45 14.93 13.12
N PRO A 462 19.82 15.69 14.04
CA PRO A 462 19.25 15.11 15.26
C PRO A 462 18.04 14.20 14.97
N ASN A 463 17.29 14.45 13.88
CA ASN A 463 16.22 13.53 13.45
C ASN A 463 16.78 12.16 13.02
N ILE A 464 17.89 12.14 12.27
CA ILE A 464 18.55 10.91 11.79
C ILE A 464 19.25 10.19 12.95
N GLU A 465 20.04 10.92 13.74
CA GLU A 465 20.78 10.38 14.89
C GLU A 465 19.84 9.79 15.94
N LEU A 466 18.80 10.52 16.37
CA LEU A 466 17.86 10.04 17.39
C LEU A 466 17.05 8.84 16.91
N ALA A 467 16.62 8.83 15.64
CA ALA A 467 15.89 7.70 15.06
C ALA A 467 16.74 6.43 15.03
N LEU A 468 17.97 6.50 14.52
CA LEU A 468 18.88 5.36 14.48
C LEU A 468 19.29 4.91 15.89
N ALA A 469 19.66 5.82 16.78
CA ALA A 469 19.99 5.51 18.16
C ALA A 469 18.85 4.76 18.85
N THR A 470 17.62 5.25 18.70
CA THR A 470 16.39 4.64 19.25
C THR A 470 16.14 3.24 18.69
N LEU A 471 16.27 3.05 17.36
CA LEU A 471 16.09 1.75 16.71
C LEU A 471 17.17 0.73 17.14
N LEU A 472 18.43 1.16 17.26
CA LEU A 472 19.56 0.27 17.55
C LEU A 472 19.72 -0.06 19.03
N TYR A 473 19.40 0.89 19.91
CA TYR A 473 19.50 0.71 21.36
C TYR A 473 18.43 -0.23 21.90
N HIS A 474 17.16 -0.03 21.50
CA HIS A 474 16.02 -0.73 22.09
C HIS A 474 15.74 -2.12 21.50
N PHE A 475 16.28 -2.42 20.31
CA PHE A 475 15.99 -3.65 19.57
C PHE A 475 17.25 -4.33 19.05
N ASP A 476 17.25 -5.67 19.06
CA ASP A 476 18.08 -6.47 18.18
C ASP A 476 17.32 -6.78 16.88
N TRP A 477 17.99 -6.61 15.75
CA TRP A 477 17.38 -6.72 14.42
C TRP A 477 17.82 -8.00 13.69
N SER A 478 16.87 -8.64 13.01
CA SER A 478 17.15 -9.79 12.15
C SER A 478 16.33 -9.74 10.86
N LEU A 479 16.89 -10.30 9.78
CA LEU A 479 16.19 -10.45 8.51
C LEU A 479 15.09 -11.52 8.62
N PRO A 480 14.02 -11.45 7.79
CA PRO A 480 13.04 -12.50 7.66
C PRO A 480 13.68 -13.87 7.39
N ALA A 481 13.16 -14.91 8.05
CA ALA A 481 13.76 -16.24 8.06
C ALA A 481 13.96 -16.80 6.64
N GLY A 482 15.22 -17.02 6.26
CA GLY A 482 15.65 -17.55 4.97
C GLY A 482 16.47 -16.58 4.12
N VAL A 483 16.47 -15.27 4.43
CA VAL A 483 17.25 -14.25 3.71
C VAL A 483 18.63 -14.06 4.37
N LYS A 484 19.72 -14.22 3.61
CA LYS A 484 21.07 -13.88 4.10
C LYS A 484 21.34 -12.36 4.00
N PRO A 485 22.25 -11.79 4.82
CA PRO A 485 22.70 -10.41 4.67
C PRO A 485 23.16 -10.03 3.26
N SER A 486 23.83 -10.95 2.55
CA SER A 486 24.26 -10.77 1.15
C SER A 486 23.12 -10.76 0.12
N GLU A 487 21.93 -11.24 0.50
CA GLU A 487 20.74 -11.41 -0.35
C GLU A 487 19.67 -10.34 -0.08
N LEU A 488 19.94 -9.36 0.79
CA LEU A 488 19.05 -8.23 1.00
C LEU A 488 18.93 -7.40 -0.28
N ASP A 489 17.70 -7.14 -0.69
CA ASP A 489 17.40 -6.31 -1.86
C ASP A 489 17.80 -4.85 -1.65
N MET A 490 18.84 -4.42 -2.37
CA MET A 490 19.35 -3.05 -2.40
C MET A 490 19.00 -2.32 -3.70
N THR A 491 17.95 -2.73 -4.41
CA THR A 491 17.52 -2.06 -5.65
C THR A 491 17.06 -0.63 -5.39
N GLU A 492 17.58 0.28 -6.22
CA GLU A 492 17.29 1.71 -6.18
C GLU A 492 16.07 2.05 -7.06
N GLU A 493 15.27 3.00 -6.61
CA GLU A 493 14.33 3.76 -7.45
C GLU A 493 14.76 5.23 -7.46
N MET A 494 14.83 5.83 -8.65
CA MET A 494 15.29 7.21 -8.83
C MET A 494 14.14 8.16 -9.19
N GLY A 495 13.92 9.15 -8.33
CA GLY A 495 13.25 10.41 -8.62
C GLY A 495 14.21 11.59 -8.42
N ILE A 496 13.76 12.66 -7.73
CA ILE A 496 14.68 13.69 -7.19
C ILE A 496 15.60 13.05 -6.14
N THR A 497 15.02 12.18 -5.31
CA THR A 497 15.73 11.32 -4.38
C THR A 497 15.95 9.93 -4.97
N VAL A 498 17.02 9.24 -4.54
CA VAL A 498 17.22 7.81 -4.75
C VAL A 498 16.89 7.07 -3.45
N ARG A 499 15.78 6.36 -3.50
CA ARG A 499 15.25 5.56 -2.40
C ARG A 499 15.39 4.08 -2.70
N ARG A 500 15.14 3.24 -1.69
CA ARG A 500 14.92 1.81 -1.93
C ARG A 500 13.66 1.62 -2.74
N LYS A 501 13.72 0.74 -3.73
CA LYS A 501 12.55 0.37 -4.56
C LYS A 501 11.51 -0.42 -3.74
N ASN A 502 11.96 -1.23 -2.79
CA ASN A 502 11.13 -2.06 -1.93
C ASN A 502 11.35 -1.75 -0.44
N ASP A 503 10.27 -1.81 0.34
CA ASP A 503 10.25 -1.54 1.77
C ASP A 503 11.10 -2.53 2.58
N LEU A 504 11.73 -2.02 3.65
CA LEU A 504 12.56 -2.80 4.56
C LEU A 504 11.72 -3.48 5.64
N TYR A 505 11.52 -4.80 5.52
CA TYR A 505 10.87 -5.63 6.53
C TYR A 505 11.89 -6.35 7.43
N LEU A 506 11.84 -6.10 8.74
CA LEU A 506 12.77 -6.70 9.73
C LEU A 506 12.02 -7.26 10.95
N HIS A 507 12.60 -8.29 11.58
CA HIS A 507 12.19 -8.73 12.91
C HIS A 507 12.94 -7.93 13.99
N ALA A 508 12.20 -7.38 14.95
CA ALA A 508 12.72 -6.59 16.05
C ALA A 508 12.54 -7.33 17.39
N VAL A 509 13.63 -7.74 18.03
CA VAL A 509 13.63 -8.37 19.36
C VAL A 509 13.82 -7.28 20.41
N VAL A 510 12.83 -7.10 21.29
CA VAL A 510 12.84 -6.05 22.33
C VAL A 510 13.80 -6.43 23.46
N LEU A 511 14.70 -5.53 23.85
CA LEU A 511 15.75 -5.82 24.84
C LEU A 511 15.51 -5.23 26.24
N ILE A 512 14.74 -4.16 26.36
CA ILE A 512 14.57 -3.45 27.63
C ILE A 512 13.17 -3.72 28.18
N GLU A 513 13.09 -4.34 29.36
CA GLU A 513 11.82 -4.67 30.04
C GLU A 513 10.96 -3.42 30.29
N HIS A 514 11.56 -2.24 30.48
CA HIS A 514 10.82 -0.98 30.61
C HIS A 514 10.06 -0.59 29.32
N LEU A 515 10.55 -1.00 28.15
CA LEU A 515 9.87 -0.86 26.86
C LEU A 515 8.89 -2.00 26.59
N ALA A 516 9.11 -3.18 27.15
CA ALA A 516 8.03 -4.18 27.25
C ALA A 516 6.89 -3.65 28.14
N CYS A 517 7.18 -3.06 29.31
CA CYS A 517 6.20 -2.44 30.19
C CYS A 517 5.53 -1.18 29.60
N THR A 518 6.22 -0.39 28.77
CA THR A 518 5.62 0.80 28.13
C THR A 518 4.98 0.53 26.76
N ALA A 519 5.37 -0.52 26.03
CA ALA A 519 4.57 -1.10 24.95
C ALA A 519 3.38 -1.91 25.51
N MET A 520 3.50 -2.42 26.74
CA MET A 520 2.38 -2.83 27.57
C MET A 520 1.72 -1.65 28.31
N ALA A 521 2.13 -0.38 28.12
CA ALA A 521 1.46 0.78 28.72
C ALA A 521 0.32 1.41 27.91
N PRO A 522 0.15 1.28 26.57
CA PRO A 522 -1.19 1.35 26.02
C PRO A 522 -2.06 0.23 26.63
N MET A 523 -1.47 -0.96 26.86
CA MET A 523 -2.10 -2.05 27.62
C MET A 523 -2.17 -1.82 29.15
N ALA A 524 -1.61 -0.73 29.70
CA ALA A 524 -1.56 -0.45 31.14
C ALA A 524 -2.02 0.97 31.51
N GLN A 525 -2.35 1.80 30.53
CA GLN A 525 -3.42 2.78 30.59
C GLN A 525 -4.74 2.04 30.33
N ASP A 526 -4.79 1.04 29.44
CA ASP A 526 -5.84 0.02 29.52
C ASP A 526 -5.79 -0.65 30.90
N VAL A 527 -4.76 -1.39 31.33
CA VAL A 527 -4.80 -2.03 32.67
C VAL A 527 -4.90 -1.04 33.85
N ALA A 528 -4.51 0.23 33.79
CA ALA A 528 -4.75 1.18 34.90
C ALA A 528 -6.12 1.86 34.85
N GLU A 529 -6.63 2.29 33.69
CA GLU A 529 -8.05 2.68 33.58
C GLU A 529 -8.92 1.46 33.91
N TYR A 530 -8.64 0.28 33.35
CA TYR A 530 -9.28 -0.97 33.68
C TYR A 530 -9.02 -1.41 35.13
N LEU A 531 -7.95 -1.01 35.84
CA LEU A 531 -7.77 -1.32 37.27
C LEU A 531 -8.51 -0.31 38.15
N SER A 532 -8.61 0.96 37.75
CA SER A 532 -9.47 1.98 38.37
C SER A 532 -10.95 1.67 38.12
N ILE A 533 -11.29 1.20 36.92
CA ILE A 533 -12.59 0.67 36.51
C ILE A 533 -12.82 -0.71 37.13
N PHE A 534 -11.80 -1.52 37.44
CA PHE A 534 -11.94 -2.77 38.20
C PHE A 534 -12.16 -2.45 39.68
N LEU A 535 -11.48 -1.47 40.28
CA LEU A 535 -11.85 -0.99 41.61
C LEU A 535 -13.28 -0.39 41.61
N ALA A 536 -13.64 0.42 40.61
CA ALA A 536 -14.96 1.05 40.52
C ALA A 536 -16.11 0.11 40.08
N LEU A 537 -15.83 -0.98 39.35
CA LEU A 537 -16.82 -1.98 38.87
C LEU A 537 -16.71 -3.35 39.56
N VAL A 538 -15.72 -3.57 40.43
CA VAL A 538 -15.63 -4.74 41.30
C VAL A 538 -15.78 -4.36 42.78
N VAL A 539 -15.08 -3.35 43.30
CA VAL A 539 -15.20 -3.00 44.74
C VAL A 539 -16.53 -2.31 45.04
N ALA A 540 -16.92 -1.29 44.29
CA ALA A 540 -18.21 -0.62 44.51
C ALA A 540 -19.42 -1.55 44.25
N PRO A 541 -19.44 -2.40 43.19
CA PRO A 541 -20.48 -3.41 43.02
C PRO A 541 -20.40 -4.57 44.00
N LEU A 542 -19.25 -4.94 44.58
CA LEU A 542 -19.20 -5.92 45.68
C LEU A 542 -19.78 -5.35 46.97
N LEU A 543 -19.58 -4.06 47.24
CA LEU A 543 -20.25 -3.35 48.34
C LEU A 543 -21.76 -3.27 48.10
N LEU A 544 -22.19 -2.85 46.91
CA LEU A 544 -23.61 -2.82 46.53
C LEU A 544 -24.24 -4.23 46.45
N LEU A 545 -23.50 -5.28 46.07
CA LEU A 545 -23.97 -6.68 46.09
C LEU A 545 -24.04 -7.24 47.51
N ARG A 546 -23.23 -6.79 48.46
CA ARG A 546 -23.40 -7.13 49.89
C ARG A 546 -24.68 -6.50 50.46
N VAL A 547 -25.05 -5.30 50.03
CA VAL A 547 -26.33 -4.65 50.38
C VAL A 547 -27.50 -5.34 49.67
N ALA A 548 -27.41 -5.56 48.36
CA ALA A 548 -28.48 -6.16 47.55
C ALA A 548 -28.72 -7.66 47.84
N ARG A 549 -27.70 -8.44 48.21
CA ARG A 549 -27.89 -9.83 48.66
C ARG A 549 -28.61 -9.96 50.01
N ARG A 550 -28.76 -8.86 50.75
CA ARG A 550 -29.63 -8.80 51.94
C ARG A 550 -31.08 -8.47 51.58
N ALA A 551 -31.38 -8.18 50.31
CA ALA A 551 -32.68 -7.70 49.84
C ALA A 551 -33.09 -8.33 48.49
N ARG A 552 -33.21 -9.67 48.45
CA ARG A 552 -34.24 -10.46 47.71
C ARG A 552 -33.84 -11.94 47.64
N GLY A 553 -34.51 -12.76 48.43
CA GLY A 553 -34.73 -14.17 48.06
C GLY A 553 -35.91 -14.27 47.11
N ASN A 554 -35.81 -15.14 46.10
CA ASN A 554 -36.77 -16.21 45.79
C ASN A 554 -36.48 -16.80 44.40
N GLY A 555 -36.79 -18.10 44.25
CA GLY A 555 -36.24 -18.92 43.18
C GLY A 555 -36.90 -18.77 41.82
N ALA A 556 -36.08 -18.87 40.77
CA ALA A 556 -36.45 -19.35 39.44
C ALA A 556 -35.26 -20.13 38.86
N GLY A 557 -35.52 -21.19 38.09
CA GLY A 557 -34.47 -22.08 37.58
C GLY A 557 -33.44 -21.35 36.71
N ARG A 558 -32.14 -21.67 36.88
CA ARG A 558 -31.09 -21.12 36.00
C ARG A 558 -31.26 -21.69 34.58
N PRO A 559 -31.26 -20.86 33.53
CA PRO A 559 -31.37 -21.35 32.15
C PRO A 559 -30.17 -22.22 31.78
N ARG A 560 -30.44 -23.33 31.09
CA ARG A 560 -29.44 -24.28 30.58
C ARG A 560 -28.85 -23.74 29.28
N LEU A 561 -28.06 -22.67 29.40
CA LEU A 561 -27.33 -22.09 28.26
C LEU A 561 -26.38 -23.12 27.62
N PRO A 562 -26.03 -22.98 26.32
CA PRO A 562 -24.97 -23.78 25.71
C PRO A 562 -23.66 -23.66 26.50
N PRO A 563 -22.82 -24.71 26.53
CA PRO A 563 -21.52 -24.66 27.17
C PRO A 563 -20.62 -23.65 26.46
N GLY A 564 -19.56 -23.22 27.13
CA GLY A 564 -18.61 -22.28 26.56
C GLY A 564 -17.54 -21.87 27.56
N PRO A 565 -16.58 -21.04 27.12
CA PRO A 565 -15.47 -20.63 27.95
C PRO A 565 -15.93 -19.78 29.13
N TRP A 566 -15.11 -19.80 30.18
CA TRP A 566 -15.32 -19.02 31.40
C TRP A 566 -15.30 -17.51 31.10
N ARG A 567 -15.92 -16.74 32.00
CA ARG A 567 -16.32 -15.35 31.75
C ARG A 567 -15.75 -14.46 32.85
N LEU A 568 -15.04 -13.40 32.47
CA LEU A 568 -14.65 -12.34 33.40
C LEU A 568 -15.84 -11.40 33.67
N PRO A 569 -15.90 -10.73 34.84
CA PRO A 569 -16.78 -9.59 35.04
C PRO A 569 -16.61 -8.54 33.94
N VAL A 570 -17.69 -7.84 33.59
CA VAL A 570 -17.76 -6.77 32.56
C VAL A 570 -17.45 -7.24 31.13
N ILE A 571 -16.25 -7.74 30.82
CA ILE A 571 -15.83 -8.10 29.46
C ILE A 571 -16.28 -9.49 28.99
N GLY A 572 -16.73 -10.35 29.91
CA GLY A 572 -17.20 -11.70 29.60
C GLY A 572 -16.11 -12.61 29.03
N SER A 573 -16.39 -13.25 27.90
CA SER A 573 -15.52 -14.16 27.15
C SER A 573 -14.60 -13.46 26.14
N LEU A 574 -14.61 -12.12 26.03
CA LEU A 574 -13.86 -11.38 25.01
C LEU A 574 -12.35 -11.68 25.02
N HIS A 575 -11.78 -11.88 26.20
CA HIS A 575 -10.37 -12.21 26.42
C HIS A 575 -9.90 -13.50 25.72
N HIS A 576 -10.80 -14.44 25.37
CA HIS A 576 -10.46 -15.63 24.59
C HIS A 576 -10.23 -15.35 23.09
N LEU A 577 -10.70 -14.20 22.60
CA LEU A 577 -10.63 -13.78 21.20
C LEU A 577 -9.62 -12.64 20.96
N MET A 578 -9.24 -11.90 22.01
CA MET A 578 -8.25 -10.83 21.94
C MET A 578 -6.90 -11.35 21.40
N GLY A 579 -6.29 -10.59 20.48
CA GLY A 579 -5.02 -10.95 19.84
C GLY A 579 -5.07 -12.12 18.85
N LYS A 580 -6.25 -12.70 18.54
CA LYS A 580 -6.35 -13.82 17.58
C LYS A 580 -6.69 -13.33 16.15
N PRO A 581 -5.77 -13.41 15.16
CA PRO A 581 -5.97 -12.84 13.83
C PRO A 581 -6.87 -13.70 12.89
N GLN A 582 -7.55 -14.72 13.41
CA GLN A 582 -8.53 -15.56 12.68
C GLN A 582 -9.68 -15.94 13.64
N VAL A 583 -10.59 -14.99 13.89
CA VAL A 583 -11.69 -15.15 14.85
C VAL A 583 -12.53 -16.41 14.57
N HIS A 584 -12.82 -16.72 13.30
CA HIS A 584 -13.58 -17.92 12.92
C HIS A 584 -12.89 -19.24 13.31
N ARG A 585 -11.55 -19.31 13.21
CA ARG A 585 -10.78 -20.48 13.65
C ARG A 585 -10.68 -20.55 15.17
N ALA A 586 -10.44 -19.41 15.83
CA ALA A 586 -10.43 -19.35 17.30
C ALA A 586 -11.79 -19.78 17.89
N MET A 587 -12.91 -19.37 17.28
CA MET A 587 -14.24 -19.83 17.66
C MET A 587 -14.46 -21.33 17.38
N ALA A 588 -13.95 -21.86 16.26
CA ALA A 588 -13.99 -23.31 15.99
C ALA A 588 -13.16 -24.12 17.00
N ASP A 589 -11.98 -23.64 17.38
CA ASP A 589 -11.11 -24.27 18.38
C ASP A 589 -11.74 -24.27 19.76
N LEU A 590 -12.37 -23.16 20.17
CA LEU A 590 -13.11 -23.07 21.42
C LEU A 590 -14.34 -23.99 21.41
N ALA A 591 -15.13 -24.01 20.33
CA ALA A 591 -16.28 -24.91 20.20
C ALA A 591 -15.87 -26.39 20.30
N ARG A 592 -14.76 -26.78 19.65
CA ARG A 592 -14.18 -28.13 19.76
C ARG A 592 -13.73 -28.45 21.19
N ARG A 593 -13.02 -27.54 21.86
CA ARG A 593 -12.56 -27.72 23.26
C ARG A 593 -13.71 -27.84 24.27
N HIS A 594 -14.82 -27.15 24.02
CA HIS A 594 -16.01 -27.24 24.85
C HIS A 594 -16.99 -28.34 24.42
N GLY A 595 -16.61 -29.18 23.45
CA GLY A 595 -17.28 -30.43 23.09
C GLY A 595 -18.70 -30.26 22.56
N ALA A 596 -19.02 -29.11 21.94
CA ALA A 596 -20.42 -28.73 21.73
C ALA A 596 -20.73 -28.23 20.31
N PRO A 597 -21.87 -28.67 19.73
CA PRO A 597 -22.36 -28.16 18.44
C PRO A 597 -22.80 -26.68 18.51
N LEU A 598 -23.09 -26.20 19.73
CA LEU A 598 -23.40 -24.82 20.08
C LEU A 598 -22.49 -24.36 21.22
N MET A 599 -21.80 -23.23 21.04
CA MET A 599 -20.99 -22.60 22.08
C MET A 599 -21.57 -21.24 22.48
N TYR A 600 -21.80 -21.01 23.77
CA TYR A 600 -22.22 -19.70 24.28
C TYR A 600 -21.01 -18.82 24.63
N LEU A 601 -21.01 -17.59 24.13
CA LEU A 601 -20.04 -16.54 24.44
C LEU A 601 -20.79 -15.30 24.95
N ARG A 602 -20.15 -14.51 25.81
CA ARG A 602 -20.63 -13.17 26.14
C ARG A 602 -19.53 -12.17 25.85
N LEU A 603 -19.73 -11.26 24.90
CA LEU A 603 -18.71 -10.29 24.50
C LEU A 603 -19.15 -8.92 25.03
N GLY A 604 -18.51 -8.47 26.12
CA GLY A 604 -19.02 -7.34 26.90
C GLY A 604 -20.42 -7.64 27.46
N GLU A 605 -21.38 -6.77 27.15
CA GLU A 605 -22.78 -6.95 27.53
C GLU A 605 -23.50 -7.99 26.64
N VAL A 606 -23.05 -8.15 25.38
CA VAL A 606 -23.79 -8.79 24.30
C VAL A 606 -23.65 -10.31 24.32
N PRO A 607 -24.78 -11.06 24.34
CA PRO A 607 -24.77 -12.53 24.28
C PRO A 607 -24.64 -13.05 22.84
N PHE A 608 -23.77 -14.04 22.65
CA PHE A 608 -23.52 -14.73 21.39
C PHE A 608 -23.65 -16.25 21.54
N VAL A 609 -24.13 -16.92 20.51
CA VAL A 609 -24.09 -18.37 20.35
C VAL A 609 -23.42 -18.70 19.01
N VAL A 610 -22.43 -19.59 19.01
CA VAL A 610 -21.74 -20.06 17.81
C VAL A 610 -22.19 -21.47 17.49
N ALA A 611 -22.89 -21.65 16.36
CA ALA A 611 -23.22 -22.96 15.80
C ALA A 611 -22.07 -23.42 14.89
N SER A 612 -21.50 -24.59 15.18
CA SER A 612 -20.32 -25.11 14.46
C SER A 612 -20.52 -26.51 13.86
N SER A 613 -21.75 -27.02 13.82
CA SER A 613 -22.10 -28.30 13.20
C SER A 613 -23.32 -28.16 12.26
N PRO A 614 -23.49 -29.08 11.28
CA PRO A 614 -24.67 -29.10 10.41
C PRO A 614 -25.99 -29.18 11.17
N ASP A 615 -26.06 -29.95 12.26
CA ASP A 615 -27.28 -30.12 13.04
C ASP A 615 -27.65 -28.83 13.79
N ALA A 616 -26.67 -28.11 14.37
CA ALA A 616 -26.91 -26.81 14.98
C ALA A 616 -27.32 -25.77 13.94
N ALA A 617 -26.69 -25.76 12.77
CA ALA A 617 -27.09 -24.90 11.65
C ALA A 617 -28.51 -25.24 11.16
N ARG A 618 -28.88 -26.52 11.07
CA ARG A 618 -30.23 -26.97 10.68
C ARG A 618 -31.28 -26.53 11.69
N GLU A 619 -31.00 -26.67 12.98
CA GLU A 619 -31.94 -26.24 14.03
C GLU A 619 -32.18 -24.71 13.96
N VAL A 620 -31.10 -23.92 13.93
CA VAL A 620 -31.18 -22.44 13.88
C VAL A 620 -31.79 -21.94 12.57
N LEU A 621 -31.35 -22.47 11.43
CA LEU A 621 -31.67 -21.92 10.11
C LEU A 621 -32.86 -22.59 9.41
N ARG A 622 -33.37 -23.74 9.90
CA ARG A 622 -34.55 -24.42 9.33
C ARG A 622 -35.66 -24.59 10.36
N ALA A 623 -35.41 -25.23 11.50
CA ALA A 623 -36.45 -25.48 12.50
C ALA A 623 -36.92 -24.18 13.15
N GLN A 624 -35.98 -23.30 13.49
CA GLN A 624 -36.20 -22.00 14.12
C GLN A 624 -36.06 -20.81 13.14
N ASP A 625 -36.15 -21.02 11.83
CA ASP A 625 -35.85 -19.99 10.79
C ASP A 625 -36.68 -18.70 10.94
N ALA A 626 -37.92 -18.79 11.43
CA ALA A 626 -38.76 -17.62 11.70
C ALA A 626 -38.22 -16.79 12.88
N ASN A 627 -37.81 -17.47 13.96
CA ASN A 627 -37.28 -16.85 15.17
C ASN A 627 -35.90 -16.22 14.92
N PHE A 628 -35.05 -16.88 14.12
CA PHE A 628 -33.75 -16.38 13.69
C PHE A 628 -33.79 -15.67 12.32
N ALA A 629 -34.92 -15.08 11.91
CA ALA A 629 -35.03 -14.37 10.63
C ALA A 629 -34.38 -12.97 10.64
N SER A 630 -34.15 -12.40 11.83
CA SER A 630 -33.59 -11.06 12.02
C SER A 630 -32.05 -11.06 12.06
N ARG A 631 -31.47 -9.88 11.88
CA ARG A 631 -30.04 -9.57 12.01
C ARG A 631 -29.86 -8.63 13.20
N PRO A 632 -28.79 -8.76 14.00
CA PRO A 632 -28.61 -7.96 15.21
C PRO A 632 -28.23 -6.50 14.90
N TRP A 633 -28.63 -5.59 15.79
CA TRP A 633 -28.47 -4.15 15.62
C TRP A 633 -27.57 -3.52 16.67
N SER A 634 -26.31 -3.30 16.30
CA SER A 634 -25.36 -2.51 17.06
C SER A 634 -25.47 -1.01 16.72
N PRO A 635 -25.00 -0.08 17.57
CA PRO A 635 -24.99 1.35 17.26
C PRO A 635 -24.25 1.70 15.96
N THR A 636 -23.11 1.05 15.68
CA THR A 636 -22.38 1.24 14.42
C THR A 636 -23.22 0.78 13.22
N LEU A 637 -23.84 -0.42 13.30
CA LEU A 637 -24.67 -0.97 12.23
C LEU A 637 -25.88 -0.09 11.90
N ARG A 638 -26.57 0.47 12.91
CA ARG A 638 -27.74 1.35 12.71
C ARG A 638 -27.43 2.53 11.79
N VAL A 639 -26.33 3.22 12.09
CA VAL A 639 -25.85 4.36 11.32
C VAL A 639 -25.40 3.94 9.92
N MET A 640 -24.76 2.79 9.80
CA MET A 640 -24.14 2.32 8.56
C MET A 640 -25.11 1.63 7.59
N MET A 641 -26.30 1.24 8.04
CA MET A 641 -27.31 0.50 7.25
C MET A 641 -28.68 1.21 7.27
N ALA A 642 -28.69 2.53 7.44
CA ALA A 642 -29.88 3.39 7.47
C ALA A 642 -31.04 2.86 8.36
N ASP A 643 -30.74 2.44 9.59
CA ASP A 643 -31.66 1.82 10.56
C ASP A 643 -32.39 0.54 10.07
N GLY A 644 -31.85 -0.12 9.03
CA GLY A 644 -32.37 -1.39 8.52
C GLY A 644 -33.29 -1.27 7.33
N LYS A 645 -33.10 -0.24 6.51
CA LYS A 645 -33.80 -0.09 5.23
C LYS A 645 -33.17 -0.96 4.12
N GLY A 646 -31.86 -1.23 4.19
CA GLY A 646 -31.14 -2.15 3.31
C GLY A 646 -31.53 -3.64 3.45
N LEU A 647 -31.49 -4.36 2.33
CA LEU A 647 -31.92 -5.75 2.16
C LEU A 647 -31.34 -6.72 3.21
N THR A 648 -30.05 -6.59 3.49
CA THR A 648 -29.24 -7.53 4.27
C THR A 648 -29.71 -7.54 5.72
N PHE A 649 -29.81 -6.36 6.32
CA PHE A 649 -30.12 -6.17 7.74
C PHE A 649 -31.59 -5.87 8.05
N ALA A 650 -32.42 -5.55 7.06
CA ALA A 650 -33.86 -5.31 7.25
C ALA A 650 -34.55 -6.40 8.08
N ARG A 651 -35.31 -5.98 9.10
CA ARG A 651 -36.03 -6.91 9.99
C ARG A 651 -37.09 -7.68 9.21
N HIS A 652 -37.34 -8.93 9.60
CA HIS A 652 -38.35 -9.75 8.93
C HIS A 652 -39.75 -9.14 9.11
N GLY A 653 -40.41 -8.78 8.00
CA GLY A 653 -41.64 -8.01 7.98
C GLY A 653 -42.01 -7.60 6.56
N ALA A 654 -42.98 -6.70 6.39
CA ALA A 654 -43.45 -6.24 5.08
C ALA A 654 -42.30 -5.64 4.23
N HIS A 655 -41.53 -4.71 4.81
CA HIS A 655 -40.36 -4.09 4.15
C HIS A 655 -39.39 -5.11 3.57
N TRP A 656 -38.96 -6.09 4.38
CA TRP A 656 -38.03 -7.12 3.92
C TRP A 656 -38.64 -8.07 2.89
N ARG A 657 -39.95 -8.38 2.97
CA ARG A 657 -40.63 -9.18 1.93
C ARG A 657 -40.63 -8.44 0.60
N LEU A 658 -40.98 -7.15 0.60
CA LEU A 658 -40.90 -6.29 -0.58
C LEU A 658 -39.48 -6.27 -1.17
N ARG A 659 -38.44 -6.03 -0.35
CA ARG A 659 -37.05 -6.06 -0.84
C ARG A 659 -36.64 -7.42 -1.40
N LYS A 660 -37.12 -8.52 -0.83
CA LYS A 660 -36.88 -9.87 -1.36
C LYS A 660 -37.57 -10.10 -2.72
N ILE A 661 -38.75 -9.53 -2.95
CA ILE A 661 -39.42 -9.55 -4.25
C ILE A 661 -38.60 -8.75 -5.27
N CYS A 662 -38.19 -7.52 -4.94
CA CYS A 662 -37.31 -6.71 -5.79
C CYS A 662 -36.07 -7.50 -6.23
N VAL A 663 -35.38 -8.13 -5.28
CA VAL A 663 -34.20 -8.96 -5.55
C VAL A 663 -34.44 -10.13 -6.49
N LEU A 664 -35.63 -10.73 -6.49
CA LEU A 664 -35.97 -11.82 -7.42
C LEU A 664 -36.13 -11.31 -8.86
N GLU A 665 -36.54 -10.05 -9.06
CA GLU A 665 -36.53 -9.38 -10.36
C GLU A 665 -35.11 -8.96 -10.78
N LEU A 666 -34.31 -8.44 -9.84
CA LEU A 666 -32.94 -7.96 -10.07
C LEU A 666 -31.90 -9.07 -10.31
N LEU A 667 -32.09 -10.25 -9.70
CA LEU A 667 -31.12 -11.35 -9.71
C LEU A 667 -31.76 -12.71 -10.03
N GLY A 668 -32.98 -12.70 -10.57
CA GLY A 668 -33.64 -13.90 -11.09
C GLY A 668 -32.92 -14.47 -12.32
N PRO A 669 -33.12 -15.76 -12.67
CA PRO A 669 -32.41 -16.42 -13.76
C PRO A 669 -32.57 -15.77 -15.14
N ARG A 670 -33.63 -14.98 -15.37
CA ARG A 670 -33.78 -14.18 -16.60
C ARG A 670 -32.83 -12.97 -16.59
N ARG A 671 -32.80 -12.19 -15.51
CA ARG A 671 -31.96 -11.00 -15.35
C ARG A 671 -30.46 -11.34 -15.25
N VAL A 672 -30.08 -12.41 -14.54
CA VAL A 672 -28.67 -12.86 -14.52
C VAL A 672 -28.18 -13.20 -15.93
N ARG A 673 -29.02 -13.76 -16.80
CA ARG A 673 -28.68 -14.04 -18.21
C ARG A 673 -28.58 -12.80 -19.08
N SER A 674 -29.33 -11.71 -18.83
CA SER A 674 -29.16 -10.47 -19.62
C SER A 674 -27.78 -9.84 -19.43
N PHE A 675 -27.16 -10.02 -18.26
CA PHE A 675 -25.78 -9.57 -17.98
C PHE A 675 -24.68 -10.46 -18.59
N ARG A 676 -25.01 -11.45 -19.44
CA ARG A 676 -24.03 -12.31 -20.12
C ARG A 676 -23.02 -11.49 -20.94
N ARG A 677 -23.50 -10.56 -21.77
CA ARG A 677 -22.65 -9.70 -22.61
C ARG A 677 -21.61 -8.94 -21.77
N VAL A 678 -22.04 -8.39 -20.63
CA VAL A 678 -21.16 -7.70 -19.68
C VAL A 678 -20.07 -8.66 -19.18
N ARG A 679 -20.43 -9.86 -18.71
CA ARG A 679 -19.46 -10.84 -18.19
C ARG A 679 -18.47 -11.31 -19.25
N GLU A 680 -18.94 -11.62 -20.47
CA GLU A 680 -18.08 -12.04 -21.57
C GLU A 680 -17.11 -10.93 -22.02
N GLU A 681 -17.55 -9.68 -22.09
CA GLU A 681 -16.67 -8.53 -22.36
C GLU A 681 -15.64 -8.28 -21.26
N GLU A 682 -16.02 -8.37 -19.99
CA GLU A 682 -15.09 -8.17 -18.87
C GLU A 682 -14.05 -9.30 -18.78
N VAL A 683 -14.47 -10.55 -19.02
CA VAL A 683 -13.54 -11.69 -19.11
C VAL A 683 -12.62 -11.56 -20.32
N ALA A 684 -13.10 -11.09 -21.47
CA ALA A 684 -12.23 -10.83 -22.63
C ALA A 684 -11.15 -9.77 -22.33
N ARG A 685 -11.48 -8.70 -21.58
CA ARG A 685 -10.49 -7.71 -21.14
C ARG A 685 -9.52 -8.26 -20.09
N LEU A 686 -9.98 -9.14 -19.19
CA LEU A 686 -9.10 -9.88 -18.29
C LEU A 686 -8.09 -10.72 -19.08
N LEU A 687 -8.54 -11.50 -20.07
CA LEU A 687 -7.67 -12.32 -20.91
C LEU A 687 -6.65 -11.45 -21.66
N ALA A 688 -7.06 -10.33 -22.24
CA ALA A 688 -6.16 -9.40 -22.91
C ALA A 688 -5.09 -8.83 -21.96
N ALA A 689 -5.46 -8.48 -20.72
CA ALA A 689 -4.54 -7.98 -19.71
C ALA A 689 -3.56 -9.05 -19.19
N VAL A 690 -3.99 -10.32 -19.10
CA VAL A 690 -3.13 -11.46 -18.76
C VAL A 690 -2.18 -11.80 -19.92
N ALA A 691 -2.68 -11.82 -21.16
CA ALA A 691 -1.88 -12.07 -22.35
C ALA A 691 -0.81 -10.99 -22.56
N ALA A 692 -1.15 -9.70 -22.36
CA ALA A 692 -0.20 -8.60 -22.44
C ALA A 692 0.89 -8.70 -21.34
N ALA A 693 0.55 -9.18 -20.15
CA ALA A 693 1.52 -9.42 -19.09
C ALA A 693 2.42 -10.63 -19.40
N ALA A 694 1.87 -11.74 -19.89
CA ALA A 694 2.63 -12.93 -20.28
C ALA A 694 3.57 -12.65 -21.48
N ALA A 695 3.16 -11.79 -22.42
CA ALA A 695 3.98 -11.36 -23.56
C ALA A 695 5.20 -10.51 -23.16
N ALA A 696 5.28 -10.02 -21.91
CA ALA A 696 6.41 -9.24 -21.43
C ALA A 696 7.66 -10.07 -21.09
N GLY A 697 7.57 -11.41 -21.09
CA GLY A 697 8.70 -12.33 -20.93
C GLY A 697 8.34 -13.59 -20.14
N ALA A 698 9.16 -14.64 -20.25
CA ALA A 698 8.91 -15.93 -19.59
C ALA A 698 8.86 -15.86 -18.05
N ASP A 699 9.50 -14.87 -17.44
CA ASP A 699 9.50 -14.63 -15.98
C ASP A 699 8.42 -13.62 -15.52
N ALA A 700 7.49 -13.22 -16.40
CA ALA A 700 6.51 -12.17 -16.09
C ALA A 700 5.40 -12.65 -15.13
N VAL A 701 5.54 -12.31 -13.84
CA VAL A 701 4.57 -12.67 -12.81
C VAL A 701 3.26 -11.88 -12.94
N VAL A 702 2.14 -12.59 -13.17
CA VAL A 702 0.80 -11.99 -13.25
C VAL A 702 0.15 -11.92 -11.87
N ASN A 703 -0.25 -10.71 -11.43
CA ASN A 703 -1.03 -10.52 -10.21
C ASN A 703 -2.51 -10.92 -10.41
N VAL A 704 -2.79 -12.23 -10.37
CA VAL A 704 -4.15 -12.78 -10.52
C VAL A 704 -5.12 -12.18 -9.49
N SER A 705 -4.67 -11.83 -8.29
CA SER A 705 -5.52 -11.27 -7.23
C SER A 705 -6.10 -9.90 -7.57
N GLU A 706 -5.26 -9.00 -8.09
CA GLU A 706 -5.66 -7.67 -8.56
C GLU A 706 -6.54 -7.78 -9.82
N ARG A 707 -6.14 -8.62 -10.78
CA ARG A 707 -6.91 -8.84 -12.02
C ARG A 707 -8.30 -9.43 -11.75
N ALA A 708 -8.42 -10.35 -10.79
CA ALA A 708 -9.70 -10.88 -10.31
C ALA A 708 -10.57 -9.79 -9.65
N ALA A 709 -9.98 -8.91 -8.85
CA ALA A 709 -10.69 -7.80 -8.22
C ALA A 709 -11.24 -6.81 -9.25
N VAL A 710 -10.44 -6.44 -10.26
CA VAL A 710 -10.89 -5.56 -11.36
C VAL A 710 -12.01 -6.21 -12.16
N LEU A 711 -11.86 -7.48 -12.58
CA LEU A 711 -12.91 -8.22 -13.30
C LEU A 711 -14.24 -8.20 -12.53
N VAL A 712 -14.22 -8.64 -11.27
CA VAL A 712 -15.42 -8.79 -10.46
C VAL A 712 -16.06 -7.42 -10.18
N THR A 713 -15.25 -6.41 -9.90
CA THR A 713 -15.73 -5.03 -9.65
C THR A 713 -16.38 -4.47 -10.91
N ASP A 714 -15.65 -4.38 -12.03
CA ASP A 714 -16.15 -3.78 -13.27
C ASP A 714 -17.41 -4.54 -13.77
N THR A 715 -17.45 -5.87 -13.65
CA THR A 715 -18.65 -6.68 -13.95
C THR A 715 -19.83 -6.32 -13.06
N THR A 716 -19.61 -6.18 -11.75
CA THR A 716 -20.66 -5.85 -10.78
C THR A 716 -21.16 -4.43 -11.02
N VAL A 717 -20.26 -3.45 -11.16
CA VAL A 717 -20.62 -2.05 -11.48
C VAL A 717 -21.49 -1.98 -12.73
N ARG A 718 -21.05 -2.60 -13.83
CA ARG A 718 -21.78 -2.59 -15.11
C ARG A 718 -23.12 -3.31 -15.06
N ALA A 719 -23.29 -4.32 -14.22
CA ALA A 719 -24.59 -4.93 -13.97
C ALA A 719 -25.51 -4.05 -13.08
N MET A 720 -24.92 -3.24 -12.18
CA MET A 720 -25.68 -2.37 -11.27
C MET A 720 -26.14 -1.06 -11.91
N ILE A 721 -25.29 -0.38 -12.71
CA ILE A 721 -25.55 0.97 -13.26
C ILE A 721 -25.28 1.11 -14.76
N GLY A 722 -24.95 0.00 -15.44
CA GLY A 722 -24.82 -0.08 -16.90
C GLY A 722 -23.52 0.44 -17.49
N ASP A 723 -22.59 0.98 -16.68
CA ASP A 723 -21.32 1.53 -17.15
C ASP A 723 -20.15 1.26 -16.18
N ARG A 724 -18.93 1.59 -16.62
CA ARG A 724 -17.73 1.65 -15.77
C ARG A 724 -17.75 2.95 -14.97
N PHE A 725 -17.49 2.86 -13.67
CA PHE A 725 -17.53 4.02 -12.79
C PHE A 725 -16.14 4.68 -12.73
N GLU A 726 -16.02 5.96 -13.07
CA GLU A 726 -14.73 6.68 -13.00
C GLU A 726 -14.22 6.78 -11.55
N MET A 727 -15.11 7.03 -10.60
CA MET A 727 -14.82 7.06 -9.16
C MET A 727 -14.84 5.66 -8.51
N ARG A 728 -14.40 4.62 -9.24
CA ARG A 728 -14.37 3.23 -8.75
C ARG A 728 -13.54 3.11 -7.48
N ASP A 729 -12.40 3.80 -7.44
CA ASP A 729 -11.40 3.57 -6.41
C ASP A 729 -11.83 4.25 -5.09
N GLU A 730 -12.41 5.47 -5.11
CA GLU A 730 -12.98 6.10 -3.89
C GLU A 730 -14.19 5.34 -3.33
N TYR A 731 -14.92 4.64 -4.19
CA TYR A 731 -16.06 3.80 -3.82
C TYR A 731 -15.58 2.46 -3.23
N LEU A 732 -14.56 1.82 -3.82
CA LEU A 732 -13.92 0.62 -3.26
C LEU A 732 -13.28 0.89 -1.90
N GLU A 733 -12.64 2.05 -1.70
CA GLU A 733 -12.17 2.50 -0.38
C GLU A 733 -13.32 2.58 0.63
N GLY A 734 -14.46 3.15 0.22
CA GLY A 734 -15.65 3.26 1.06
C GLY A 734 -16.23 1.89 1.44
N VAL A 735 -16.29 0.96 0.50
CA VAL A 735 -16.69 -0.44 0.74
C VAL A 735 -15.70 -1.15 1.68
N ALA A 736 -14.39 -0.98 1.47
CA ALA A 736 -13.38 -1.60 2.33
C ALA A 736 -13.39 -1.03 3.76
N GLU A 737 -13.66 0.27 3.92
CA GLU A 737 -13.85 0.89 5.24
C GLU A 737 -15.14 0.40 5.92
N VAL A 738 -16.23 0.26 5.16
CA VAL A 738 -17.47 -0.40 5.62
C VAL A 738 -17.20 -1.85 6.05
N GLY A 739 -16.44 -2.63 5.29
CA GLY A 739 -16.03 -3.99 5.64
C GLY A 739 -15.22 -4.08 6.94
N LYS A 740 -14.27 -3.15 7.15
CA LYS A 740 -13.51 -3.03 8.41
C LYS A 740 -14.42 -2.71 9.61
N LEU A 741 -15.39 -1.80 9.43
CA LEU A 741 -16.34 -1.41 10.47
C LEU A 741 -17.33 -2.54 10.80
N LEU A 742 -17.77 -3.31 9.80
CA LEU A 742 -18.65 -4.48 9.95
C LEU A 742 -17.99 -5.65 10.69
N LEU A 743 -16.72 -5.90 10.43
CA LEU A 743 -15.97 -7.03 10.98
C LEU A 743 -15.21 -6.69 12.28
N GLY A 744 -15.16 -5.41 12.65
CA GLY A 744 -14.52 -4.91 13.86
C GLY A 744 -15.36 -5.09 15.12
N LEU A 745 -14.73 -5.53 16.22
CA LEU A 745 -15.34 -5.58 17.55
C LEU A 745 -15.19 -4.22 18.25
N SER A 746 -16.09 -3.26 17.99
CA SER A 746 -16.01 -1.94 18.63
C SER A 746 -16.56 -1.93 20.06
N LEU A 747 -15.99 -1.08 20.94
CA LEU A 747 -16.46 -0.95 22.32
C LEU A 747 -17.92 -0.45 22.39
N GLY A 748 -18.34 0.44 21.49
CA GLY A 748 -19.73 0.90 21.40
C GLY A 748 -20.72 -0.21 21.01
N ASP A 749 -20.27 -1.21 20.26
CA ASP A 749 -21.09 -2.36 19.87
C ASP A 749 -21.11 -3.47 20.93
N LEU A 750 -20.08 -3.57 21.76
CA LEU A 750 -19.98 -4.55 22.87
C LEU A 750 -20.58 -4.06 24.19
N PHE A 751 -20.67 -2.74 24.40
CA PHE A 751 -21.22 -2.09 25.60
C PHE A 751 -22.31 -1.07 25.25
N PRO A 752 -23.42 -1.48 24.58
CA PRO A 752 -24.46 -0.58 24.11
C PRO A 752 -25.18 0.21 25.23
N SER A 753 -25.11 -0.21 26.50
CA SER A 753 -25.64 0.61 27.62
C SER A 753 -24.78 1.86 27.91
N SER A 754 -23.50 1.84 27.54
CA SER A 754 -22.53 2.88 27.88
C SER A 754 -22.41 3.93 26.77
N ARG A 755 -22.99 5.11 27.03
CA ARG A 755 -22.79 6.30 26.16
C ARG A 755 -21.31 6.66 26.01
N LEU A 756 -20.51 6.45 27.06
CA LEU A 756 -19.06 6.71 27.03
C LEU A 756 -18.34 5.75 26.08
N ALA A 757 -18.65 4.45 26.10
CA ALA A 757 -18.04 3.47 25.19
C ALA A 757 -18.32 3.78 23.71
N SER A 758 -19.53 4.26 23.41
CA SER A 758 -19.91 4.76 22.07
C SER A 758 -19.16 6.04 21.67
N LEU A 759 -18.99 6.99 22.61
CA LEU A 759 -18.25 8.23 22.38
C LEU A 759 -16.75 7.99 22.09
N VAL A 760 -16.12 7.16 22.95
CA VAL A 760 -14.69 6.85 22.94
C VAL A 760 -14.29 6.00 21.74
N SER A 761 -15.09 4.99 21.38
CA SER A 761 -14.78 4.14 20.22
C SER A 761 -14.80 4.89 18.89
N GLY A 762 -15.63 5.95 18.77
CA GLY A 762 -15.71 6.79 17.57
C GLY A 762 -16.21 6.07 16.30
N THR A 763 -16.50 4.77 16.36
CA THR A 763 -16.87 3.92 15.22
C THR A 763 -18.21 4.33 14.62
N ALA A 764 -19.20 4.68 15.44
CA ALA A 764 -20.47 5.21 14.94
C ALA A 764 -20.29 6.56 14.18
N ARG A 765 -19.34 7.41 14.59
CA ARG A 765 -19.02 8.66 13.85
C ARG A 765 -18.32 8.39 12.52
N ARG A 766 -17.38 7.42 12.49
CA ARG A 766 -16.73 6.96 11.25
C ARG A 766 -17.74 6.32 10.29
N ALA A 767 -18.60 5.42 10.79
CA ALA A 767 -19.69 4.83 10.02
C ALA A 767 -20.63 5.90 9.44
N ALA A 768 -20.99 6.95 10.20
CA ALA A 768 -21.81 8.05 9.69
C ALA A 768 -21.14 8.80 8.54
N ALA A 769 -19.83 9.05 8.64
CA ALA A 769 -19.06 9.73 7.59
C ALA A 769 -18.92 8.85 6.33
N SER A 770 -18.56 7.57 6.50
CA SER A 770 -18.46 6.61 5.40
C SER A 770 -19.81 6.43 4.68
N HIS A 771 -20.90 6.26 5.42
CA HIS A 771 -22.25 6.11 4.85
C HIS A 771 -22.67 7.35 4.06
N ARG A 772 -22.40 8.57 4.55
CA ARG A 772 -22.65 9.81 3.79
C ARG A 772 -21.84 9.86 2.49
N LYS A 773 -20.53 9.60 2.52
CA LYS A 773 -19.67 9.54 1.32
C LYS A 773 -20.23 8.56 0.28
N MET A 774 -20.64 7.37 0.71
CA MET A 774 -21.23 6.34 -0.17
C MET A 774 -22.57 6.78 -0.78
N PHE A 775 -23.42 7.48 -0.01
CA PHE A 775 -24.67 8.04 -0.53
C PHE A 775 -24.44 9.15 -1.56
N GLU A 776 -23.48 10.05 -1.31
CA GLU A 776 -23.10 11.14 -2.23
C GLU A 776 -22.51 10.62 -3.55
N LEU A 777 -21.67 9.57 -3.48
CA LEU A 777 -21.18 8.86 -4.67
C LEU A 777 -22.32 8.21 -5.46
N MET A 778 -23.29 7.60 -4.77
CA MET A 778 -24.45 6.99 -5.41
C MET A 778 -25.39 8.04 -6.05
N ASP A 779 -25.53 9.22 -5.45
CA ASP A 779 -26.23 10.36 -6.06
C ASP A 779 -25.58 10.79 -7.38
N CYS A 780 -24.25 10.80 -7.45
CA CYS A 780 -23.54 11.09 -8.69
C CYS A 780 -23.72 9.97 -9.73
N ALA A 781 -23.60 8.70 -9.32
CA ALA A 781 -23.82 7.54 -10.18
C ALA A 781 -25.22 7.52 -10.81
N ILE A 782 -26.26 7.80 -10.02
CA ILE A 782 -27.65 7.81 -10.48
C ILE A 782 -27.89 8.94 -11.51
N ARG A 783 -27.39 10.15 -11.27
CA ARG A 783 -27.50 11.26 -12.24
C ARG A 783 -26.82 10.91 -13.57
N HIS A 784 -25.57 10.45 -13.51
CA HIS A 784 -24.80 10.11 -14.70
C HIS A 784 -25.45 8.96 -15.51
N HIS A 785 -25.96 7.93 -14.83
CA HIS A 785 -26.73 6.86 -15.47
C HIS A 785 -28.00 7.40 -16.16
N GLN A 786 -28.76 8.30 -15.50
CA GLN A 786 -29.96 8.90 -16.08
C GLN A 786 -29.66 9.77 -17.31
N GLU A 787 -28.59 10.57 -17.25
CA GLU A 787 -28.10 11.38 -18.39
C GLU A 787 -27.69 10.48 -19.56
N ARG A 788 -26.92 9.40 -19.29
CA ARG A 788 -26.49 8.42 -20.30
C ARG A 788 -27.68 7.69 -20.94
N LYS A 789 -28.68 7.29 -20.15
CA LYS A 789 -29.92 6.64 -20.63
C LYS A 789 -30.83 7.58 -21.43
N ALA A 790 -30.81 8.88 -21.15
CA ALA A 790 -31.50 9.87 -21.96
C ALA A 790 -30.79 10.12 -23.31
N ALA A 791 -29.46 9.98 -23.35
CA ALA A 791 -28.65 10.20 -24.55
C ALA A 791 -28.53 8.96 -25.48
N MET A 792 -28.67 7.74 -24.95
CA MET A 792 -28.43 6.51 -25.72
C MET A 792 -29.34 5.37 -25.25
N ASP A 793 -30.01 4.72 -26.21
CA ASP A 793 -30.76 3.49 -25.96
C ASP A 793 -29.79 2.35 -25.62
N ALA A 794 -29.84 1.88 -24.37
CA ALA A 794 -28.88 0.96 -23.79
C ALA A 794 -29.59 -0.12 -22.97
N ASP A 795 -29.00 -1.32 -22.93
CA ASP A 795 -29.52 -2.48 -22.19
C ASP A 795 -29.96 -2.12 -20.75
N GLU A 796 -31.09 -2.69 -20.32
CA GLU A 796 -31.70 -2.45 -19.00
C GLU A 796 -30.88 -3.08 -17.86
N ASP A 797 -30.36 -2.25 -16.95
CA ASP A 797 -29.56 -2.64 -15.79
C ASP A 797 -30.36 -2.67 -14.48
N ILE A 798 -29.71 -3.01 -13.35
CA ILE A 798 -30.38 -3.13 -12.05
C ILE A 798 -30.91 -1.79 -11.52
N LEU A 799 -30.25 -0.67 -11.83
CA LEU A 799 -30.70 0.66 -11.45
C LEU A 799 -31.94 1.07 -12.27
N ASP A 800 -31.99 0.77 -13.57
CA ASP A 800 -33.20 0.97 -14.39
C ASP A 800 -34.41 0.26 -13.77
N VAL A 801 -34.26 -1.03 -13.42
CA VAL A 801 -35.35 -1.83 -12.84
C VAL A 801 -35.78 -1.26 -11.49
N LEU A 802 -34.84 -0.87 -10.63
CA LEU A 802 -35.15 -0.22 -9.35
C LEU A 802 -35.88 1.12 -9.54
N LEU A 803 -35.46 1.96 -10.49
CA LEU A 803 -36.11 3.23 -10.80
C LEU A 803 -37.50 3.04 -11.42
N ARG A 804 -37.72 1.99 -12.22
CA ARG A 804 -39.06 1.64 -12.72
C ARG A 804 -39.97 1.18 -11.58
N MET A 805 -39.52 0.23 -10.75
CA MET A 805 -40.28 -0.23 -9.58
C MET A 805 -40.59 0.92 -8.59
N GLN A 806 -39.73 1.93 -8.51
CA GLN A 806 -39.97 3.14 -7.74
C GLN A 806 -41.10 4.00 -8.32
N LYS A 807 -41.23 4.08 -9.65
CA LYS A 807 -42.23 4.88 -10.38
C LYS A 807 -43.59 4.18 -10.50
N GLU A 808 -43.62 2.86 -10.67
CA GLU A 808 -44.85 2.09 -10.96
C GLU A 808 -45.78 1.92 -9.75
N GLY A 809 -45.29 2.09 -8.51
CA GLY A 809 -46.15 2.35 -7.35
C GLY A 809 -47.19 1.26 -6.99
N GLY A 810 -46.88 -0.03 -7.19
CA GLY A 810 -47.83 -1.14 -7.06
C GLY A 810 -47.66 -2.07 -5.85
N HIS A 811 -47.09 -1.62 -4.73
CA HIS A 811 -46.77 -2.46 -3.57
C HIS A 811 -47.22 -1.82 -2.23
N ASP A 812 -47.47 -2.65 -1.21
CA ASP A 812 -47.94 -2.26 0.14
C ASP A 812 -47.11 -1.15 0.84
N ALA A 813 -45.90 -0.90 0.37
CA ALA A 813 -45.10 0.28 0.70
C ALA A 813 -44.35 0.75 -0.57
N PRO A 814 -44.35 2.06 -0.90
CA PRO A 814 -43.60 2.59 -2.03
C PRO A 814 -42.09 2.58 -1.75
N LEU A 815 -41.27 2.29 -2.77
CA LEU A 815 -39.82 2.40 -2.69
C LEU A 815 -39.41 3.89 -2.67
N THR A 816 -38.57 4.29 -1.73
CA THR A 816 -37.97 5.64 -1.72
C THR A 816 -36.67 5.69 -2.53
N MET A 817 -36.15 6.88 -2.82
CA MET A 817 -34.82 7.01 -3.44
C MET A 817 -33.70 6.52 -2.50
N GLY A 818 -33.87 6.69 -1.18
CA GLY A 818 -32.95 6.08 -0.20
C GLY A 818 -32.98 4.56 -0.28
N ASP A 819 -34.18 3.98 -0.44
CA ASP A 819 -34.35 2.54 -0.62
C ASP A 819 -33.64 1.99 -1.88
N VAL A 820 -33.65 2.74 -2.99
CA VAL A 820 -32.90 2.39 -4.21
C VAL A 820 -31.40 2.38 -3.90
N LYS A 821 -30.86 3.46 -3.33
CA LYS A 821 -29.43 3.58 -2.97
C LYS A 821 -28.97 2.46 -2.05
N ASP A 822 -29.68 2.23 -0.94
CA ASP A 822 -29.38 1.16 0.02
C ASP A 822 -29.30 -0.22 -0.65
N THR A 823 -30.12 -0.47 -1.68
CA THR A 823 -30.12 -1.77 -2.38
C THR A 823 -28.88 -1.94 -3.25
N ILE A 824 -28.48 -0.88 -3.96
CA ILE A 824 -27.29 -0.92 -4.82
C ILE A 824 -26.02 -1.00 -3.96
N LEU A 825 -25.95 -0.26 -2.85
CA LEU A 825 -24.88 -0.37 -1.86
C LEU A 825 -24.77 -1.81 -1.32
N ASP A 826 -25.88 -2.40 -0.87
CA ASP A 826 -25.94 -3.79 -0.38
C ASP A 826 -25.47 -4.82 -1.42
N LEU A 827 -25.99 -4.72 -2.66
CA LEU A 827 -25.67 -5.67 -3.73
C LEU A 827 -24.21 -5.57 -4.17
N PHE A 828 -23.66 -4.35 -4.24
CA PHE A 828 -22.26 -4.13 -4.57
C PHE A 828 -21.34 -4.67 -3.48
N ALA A 829 -21.53 -4.23 -2.23
CA ALA A 829 -20.66 -4.61 -1.12
C ALA A 829 -20.66 -6.12 -0.88
N ALA A 830 -21.83 -6.77 -0.98
CA ALA A 830 -21.94 -8.22 -0.88
C ALA A 830 -21.32 -8.97 -2.08
N GLY A 831 -21.44 -8.43 -3.30
CA GLY A 831 -21.00 -9.11 -4.53
C GLY A 831 -19.50 -9.02 -4.80
N THR A 832 -18.89 -7.85 -4.59
CA THR A 832 -17.54 -7.54 -5.07
C THR A 832 -16.44 -8.27 -4.29
N GLU A 833 -16.34 -8.07 -2.97
CA GLU A 833 -15.26 -8.68 -2.18
C GLU A 833 -15.37 -10.22 -2.13
N THR A 834 -16.58 -10.74 -1.99
CA THR A 834 -16.81 -12.19 -1.79
C THR A 834 -16.51 -13.01 -3.05
N SER A 835 -16.94 -12.53 -4.22
CA SER A 835 -16.68 -13.21 -5.50
C SER A 835 -15.20 -13.10 -5.87
N THR A 836 -14.55 -11.95 -5.60
CA THR A 836 -13.11 -11.74 -5.76
C THR A 836 -12.30 -12.74 -4.93
N ALA A 837 -12.58 -12.83 -3.62
CA ALA A 837 -11.89 -13.76 -2.74
C ALA A 837 -12.09 -15.23 -3.16
N THR A 838 -13.28 -15.59 -3.65
CA THR A 838 -13.57 -16.94 -4.13
C THR A 838 -12.77 -17.28 -5.39
N LEU A 839 -12.67 -16.36 -6.36
CA LEU A 839 -11.86 -16.57 -7.58
C LEU A 839 -10.37 -16.69 -7.26
N GLN A 840 -9.86 -15.88 -6.32
CA GLN A 840 -8.48 -15.96 -5.82
C GLN A 840 -8.19 -17.31 -5.16
N TRP A 841 -9.08 -17.82 -4.32
CA TRP A 841 -8.93 -19.15 -3.72
C TRP A 841 -9.04 -20.28 -4.74
N ALA A 842 -9.93 -20.17 -5.73
CA ALA A 842 -10.04 -21.16 -6.80
C ALA A 842 -8.74 -21.27 -7.61
N MET A 843 -8.20 -20.14 -8.07
CA MET A 843 -6.92 -20.12 -8.79
C MET A 843 -5.77 -20.63 -7.91
N SER A 844 -5.71 -20.22 -6.63
CA SER A 844 -4.71 -20.71 -5.67
C SER A 844 -4.76 -22.23 -5.52
N GLU A 845 -5.92 -22.83 -5.27
CA GLU A 845 -6.02 -24.28 -5.09
C GLU A 845 -5.80 -25.06 -6.38
N VAL A 846 -6.23 -24.54 -7.53
CA VAL A 846 -5.99 -25.18 -8.84
C VAL A 846 -4.49 -25.22 -9.16
N VAL A 847 -3.78 -24.09 -9.07
CA VAL A 847 -2.34 -24.02 -9.36
C VAL A 847 -1.51 -24.81 -8.34
N ARG A 848 -1.96 -24.89 -7.07
CA ARG A 848 -1.32 -25.73 -6.04
C ARG A 848 -1.49 -27.23 -6.27
N ASN A 849 -2.47 -27.64 -7.08
CA ASN A 849 -2.77 -29.05 -7.35
C ASN A 849 -2.72 -29.33 -8.87
N PRO A 850 -1.52 -29.45 -9.48
CA PRO A 850 -1.38 -29.56 -10.93
C PRO A 850 -2.21 -30.67 -11.59
N ARG A 851 -2.44 -31.80 -10.91
CA ARG A 851 -3.32 -32.88 -11.42
C ARG A 851 -4.78 -32.43 -11.57
N ILE A 852 -5.26 -31.61 -10.64
CA ILE A 852 -6.63 -31.06 -10.66
C ILE A 852 -6.72 -29.98 -11.75
N MET A 853 -5.71 -29.13 -11.87
CA MET A 853 -5.59 -28.17 -12.97
C MET A 853 -5.63 -28.88 -14.32
N GLN A 854 -4.78 -29.88 -14.54
CA GLN A 854 -4.73 -30.66 -15.78
C GLN A 854 -6.07 -31.36 -16.07
N LYS A 855 -6.77 -31.90 -15.06
CA LYS A 855 -8.11 -32.51 -15.25
C LYS A 855 -9.16 -31.47 -15.65
N ALA A 856 -9.16 -30.28 -15.06
CA ALA A 856 -10.06 -29.18 -15.45
C ALA A 856 -9.73 -28.61 -16.84
N GLN A 857 -8.44 -28.43 -17.15
CA GLN A 857 -7.98 -28.01 -18.47
C GLN A 857 -8.30 -29.05 -19.56
N ALA A 858 -8.20 -30.35 -19.26
CA ALA A 858 -8.58 -31.41 -20.19
C ALA A 858 -10.08 -31.40 -20.49
N GLU A 859 -10.95 -31.22 -19.46
CA GLU A 859 -12.39 -31.04 -19.66
C GLU A 859 -12.70 -29.85 -20.58
N LEU A 860 -12.06 -28.69 -20.33
CA LEU A 860 -12.19 -27.48 -21.15
C LEU A 860 -11.72 -27.72 -22.59
N ARG A 861 -10.49 -28.22 -22.78
CA ARG A 861 -9.87 -28.44 -24.11
C ARG A 861 -10.66 -29.45 -24.95
N ASN A 862 -11.11 -30.56 -24.37
CA ASN A 862 -11.91 -31.58 -25.05
C ASN A 862 -13.26 -31.04 -25.54
N LYS A 863 -13.87 -30.14 -24.75
CA LYS A 863 -15.18 -29.55 -25.07
C LYS A 863 -15.10 -28.39 -26.06
N LEU A 864 -14.11 -27.51 -25.89
CA LEU A 864 -13.98 -26.27 -26.67
C LEU A 864 -13.26 -26.49 -28.01
N GLN A 865 -12.51 -27.59 -28.19
CA GLN A 865 -11.92 -28.02 -29.46
C GLN A 865 -11.17 -26.92 -30.25
N GLY A 866 -10.46 -26.02 -29.54
CA GLY A 866 -9.69 -24.93 -30.16
C GLY A 866 -10.48 -23.65 -30.45
N LYS A 867 -11.72 -23.53 -29.97
CA LYS A 867 -12.52 -22.27 -30.01
C LYS A 867 -11.69 -21.08 -29.45
N PRO A 868 -11.72 -19.90 -30.09
CA PRO A 868 -10.85 -18.77 -29.71
C PRO A 868 -11.26 -18.03 -28.43
N SER A 869 -12.45 -18.27 -27.89
CA SER A 869 -12.95 -17.65 -26.65
C SER A 869 -13.99 -18.54 -25.95
N VAL A 870 -14.00 -18.48 -24.62
CA VAL A 870 -15.02 -19.14 -23.79
C VAL A 870 -16.24 -18.21 -23.62
N THR A 871 -17.43 -18.74 -23.86
CA THR A 871 -18.73 -18.09 -23.67
C THR A 871 -19.59 -18.85 -22.65
N GLU A 872 -20.64 -18.24 -22.12
CA GLU A 872 -21.46 -18.89 -21.08
C GLU A 872 -22.17 -20.18 -21.52
N ASP A 873 -22.54 -20.30 -22.80
CA ASP A 873 -23.12 -21.54 -23.32
C ASP A 873 -22.12 -22.71 -23.25
N ASP A 874 -20.82 -22.42 -23.39
CA ASP A 874 -19.76 -23.45 -23.30
C ASP A 874 -19.58 -23.98 -21.88
N LEU A 875 -20.19 -23.35 -20.86
CA LEU A 875 -20.14 -23.82 -19.48
C LEU A 875 -21.12 -24.98 -19.21
N VAL A 876 -22.11 -25.19 -20.10
CA VAL A 876 -23.19 -26.19 -19.94
C VAL A 876 -22.66 -27.62 -20.11
N GLY A 877 -22.29 -28.28 -19.01
CA GLY A 877 -21.70 -29.63 -19.00
C GLY A 877 -20.20 -29.68 -18.69
N LEU A 878 -19.56 -28.54 -18.40
CA LEU A 878 -18.28 -28.54 -17.67
C LEU A 878 -18.59 -28.95 -16.23
N THR A 879 -18.42 -30.23 -15.93
CA THR A 879 -18.84 -30.83 -14.65
C THR A 879 -17.72 -30.68 -13.64
N TYR A 880 -16.49 -31.05 -13.99
CA TYR A 880 -15.33 -30.99 -13.13
C TYR A 880 -14.97 -29.55 -12.72
N LEU A 881 -15.05 -28.59 -13.65
CA LEU A 881 -14.88 -27.17 -13.33
C LEU A 881 -15.85 -26.69 -12.23
N LYS A 882 -17.10 -27.17 -12.26
CA LYS A 882 -18.11 -26.84 -11.24
C LYS A 882 -17.82 -27.53 -9.91
N LEU A 883 -17.22 -28.73 -9.92
CA LEU A 883 -16.73 -29.37 -8.70
C LEU A 883 -15.58 -28.59 -8.07
N VAL A 884 -14.65 -28.05 -8.86
CA VAL A 884 -13.54 -27.20 -8.40
C VAL A 884 -14.07 -25.97 -7.65
N ILE A 885 -15.09 -25.30 -8.18
CA ILE A 885 -15.72 -24.13 -7.53
C ILE A 885 -16.45 -24.54 -6.24
N LYS A 886 -17.16 -25.69 -6.22
CA LYS A 886 -17.82 -26.20 -5.01
C LYS A 886 -16.82 -26.53 -3.89
N GLU A 887 -15.73 -27.22 -4.23
CA GLU A 887 -14.69 -27.56 -3.26
C GLU A 887 -13.95 -26.31 -2.75
N THR A 888 -13.77 -25.31 -3.61
CA THR A 888 -13.26 -23.98 -3.19
C THR A 888 -14.18 -23.33 -2.17
N LEU A 889 -15.49 -23.30 -2.41
CA LEU A 889 -16.47 -22.72 -1.50
C LEU A 889 -16.62 -23.51 -0.19
N ARG A 890 -16.39 -24.83 -0.19
CA ARG A 890 -16.33 -25.65 1.04
C ARG A 890 -15.13 -25.27 1.91
N LEU A 891 -13.94 -25.24 1.31
CA LEU A 891 -12.69 -25.00 2.04
C LEU A 891 -12.46 -23.54 2.38
N HIS A 892 -12.90 -22.62 1.53
CA HIS A 892 -12.64 -21.19 1.61
C HIS A 892 -13.93 -20.35 1.47
N PRO A 893 -14.96 -20.55 2.31
CA PRO A 893 -16.17 -19.74 2.27
C PRO A 893 -15.82 -18.27 2.57
N ALA A 894 -16.13 -17.37 1.65
CA ALA A 894 -15.78 -15.94 1.74
C ALA A 894 -16.32 -15.26 3.02
N ALA A 895 -17.47 -15.73 3.54
CA ALA A 895 -18.02 -15.33 4.83
C ALA A 895 -17.96 -16.51 5.83
N PRO A 896 -16.82 -16.77 6.51
CA PRO A 896 -16.61 -18.01 7.27
C PRO A 896 -17.52 -18.17 8.51
N MET A 897 -18.06 -17.07 9.05
CA MET A 897 -19.07 -17.07 10.14
C MET A 897 -20.51 -16.79 9.65
N LEU A 898 -20.68 -16.71 8.33
CA LEU A 898 -21.81 -16.06 7.65
C LEU A 898 -22.09 -14.65 8.21
N VAL A 899 -23.19 -14.02 7.78
CA VAL A 899 -23.72 -12.84 8.45
C VAL A 899 -24.45 -13.30 9.74
N PRO A 900 -24.34 -12.60 10.89
CA PRO A 900 -24.99 -13.00 12.15
C PRO A 900 -26.52 -13.05 12.08
N ARG A 901 -27.18 -13.88 12.89
CA ARG A 901 -28.64 -13.85 13.15
C ARG A 901 -28.93 -13.28 14.54
N GLU A 902 -30.16 -12.87 14.81
CA GLU A 902 -30.66 -12.46 16.13
C GLU A 902 -31.83 -13.36 16.54
N CYS A 903 -31.86 -13.81 17.81
CA CYS A 903 -32.96 -14.56 18.40
C CYS A 903 -34.15 -13.64 18.73
N GLY A 904 -35.26 -13.73 17.99
CA GLY A 904 -36.44 -12.89 18.21
C GLY A 904 -37.16 -13.14 19.55
N GLU A 905 -37.24 -14.40 19.96
CA GLU A 905 -37.91 -14.92 21.16
C GLU A 905 -37.08 -16.03 21.80
N SER A 906 -37.15 -16.17 23.12
CA SER A 906 -36.38 -17.19 23.86
C SER A 906 -36.83 -18.59 23.45
N CYS A 907 -35.91 -19.41 22.95
CA CYS A 907 -36.19 -20.74 22.43
C CYS A 907 -35.18 -21.78 22.94
N LYS A 908 -35.38 -23.05 22.56
CA LYS A 908 -34.39 -24.11 22.74
C LYS A 908 -33.77 -24.49 21.41
N VAL A 909 -32.45 -24.66 21.40
CA VAL A 909 -31.67 -25.13 20.24
C VAL A 909 -30.80 -26.28 20.74
N LEU A 910 -30.99 -27.48 20.18
CA LEU A 910 -30.35 -28.73 20.62
C LEU A 910 -30.45 -28.96 22.15
N GLY A 911 -31.60 -28.64 22.75
CA GLY A 911 -31.87 -28.81 24.19
C GLY A 911 -31.30 -27.73 25.12
N TYR A 912 -30.56 -26.75 24.59
CA TYR A 912 -30.05 -25.60 25.34
C TYR A 912 -30.93 -24.37 25.16
N ASP A 913 -31.06 -23.57 26.22
CA ASP A 913 -31.82 -22.32 26.21
C ASP A 913 -31.03 -21.21 25.49
N VAL A 914 -31.64 -20.61 24.46
CA VAL A 914 -31.13 -19.45 23.73
C VAL A 914 -32.06 -18.25 23.98
N PRO A 915 -31.68 -17.30 24.86
CA PRO A 915 -32.54 -16.16 25.20
C PRO A 915 -32.79 -15.22 24.01
N ARG A 916 -33.95 -14.55 24.03
CA ARG A 916 -34.26 -13.39 23.17
C ARG A 916 -33.11 -12.37 23.16
N GLY A 917 -32.79 -11.83 21.98
CA GLY A 917 -31.71 -10.88 21.77
C GLY A 917 -30.31 -11.52 21.69
N THR A 918 -30.20 -12.85 21.71
CA THR A 918 -28.92 -13.55 21.50
C THR A 918 -28.52 -13.54 20.03
N ASN A 919 -27.28 -13.12 19.76
CA ASN A 919 -26.70 -13.12 18.43
C ASN A 919 -26.21 -14.53 18.07
N VAL A 920 -26.61 -15.08 16.92
CA VAL A 920 -26.17 -16.42 16.49
C VAL A 920 -25.24 -16.32 15.29
N LEU A 921 -24.04 -16.86 15.43
CA LEU A 921 -23.02 -16.97 14.38
C LEU A 921 -22.97 -18.41 13.86
N ILE A 922 -22.92 -18.58 12.54
CA ILE A 922 -22.89 -19.90 11.91
C ILE A 922 -21.50 -20.12 11.33
N ASN A 923 -20.68 -20.95 11.96
CA ASN A 923 -19.30 -21.19 11.53
C ASN A 923 -19.25 -22.13 10.31
N ALA A 924 -19.63 -21.60 9.13
CA ALA A 924 -19.60 -22.32 7.86
C ALA A 924 -18.22 -22.90 7.54
N TRP A 925 -17.14 -22.22 7.97
CA TRP A 925 -15.76 -22.71 7.83
C TRP A 925 -15.49 -23.99 8.64
N ALA A 926 -16.04 -24.08 9.86
CA ALA A 926 -15.96 -25.29 10.68
C ALA A 926 -16.86 -26.41 10.16
N ILE A 927 -18.08 -26.07 9.72
CA ILE A 927 -19.05 -27.00 9.11
C ILE A 927 -18.48 -27.67 7.85
N GLY A 928 -17.82 -26.90 6.97
CA GLY A 928 -17.13 -27.43 5.80
C GLY A 928 -15.91 -28.31 6.11
N ARG A 929 -15.55 -28.46 7.40
CA ARG A 929 -14.43 -29.25 7.92
C ARG A 929 -14.85 -30.23 9.03
N ASP A 930 -16.15 -30.47 9.18
CA ASP A 930 -16.65 -31.43 10.16
C ASP A 930 -16.31 -32.86 9.70
N PRO A 931 -15.46 -33.61 10.44
CA PRO A 931 -15.01 -34.94 10.02
C PRO A 931 -16.12 -35.99 10.04
N ASN A 932 -17.29 -35.68 10.62
CA ASN A 932 -18.46 -36.55 10.55
C ASN A 932 -19.16 -36.50 9.17
N TYR A 933 -18.87 -35.50 8.35
CA TYR A 933 -19.52 -35.27 7.04
C TYR A 933 -18.53 -35.19 5.87
N TRP A 934 -17.23 -34.94 6.15
CA TRP A 934 -16.20 -34.73 5.15
C TRP A 934 -14.95 -35.58 5.44
N ASP A 935 -14.60 -36.48 4.52
CA ASP A 935 -13.31 -37.18 4.51
C ASP A 935 -12.17 -36.22 4.17
N ASP A 936 -10.96 -36.42 4.69
CA ASP A 936 -9.77 -35.57 4.41
C ASP A 936 -10.10 -34.06 4.44
N THR A 937 -10.58 -33.57 5.58
CA THR A 937 -11.29 -32.28 5.72
C THR A 937 -10.54 -31.05 5.18
N GLU A 938 -9.21 -31.05 5.20
CA GLU A 938 -8.36 -29.95 4.71
C GLU A 938 -7.85 -30.15 3.27
N THR A 939 -8.05 -31.32 2.66
CA THR A 939 -7.55 -31.63 1.31
C THR A 939 -8.52 -31.14 0.25
N PHE A 940 -8.00 -30.37 -0.72
CA PHE A 940 -8.73 -29.93 -1.91
C PHE A 940 -8.94 -31.10 -2.89
N LYS A 941 -10.14 -31.66 -2.91
CA LYS A 941 -10.52 -32.88 -3.65
C LYS A 941 -11.89 -32.68 -4.34
N PRO A 942 -11.95 -31.99 -5.49
CA PRO A 942 -13.21 -31.72 -6.21
C PRO A 942 -14.06 -32.96 -6.47
N ASP A 943 -13.43 -34.09 -6.73
CA ASP A 943 -14.09 -35.39 -6.98
C ASP A 943 -15.03 -35.83 -5.84
N ARG A 944 -14.84 -35.34 -4.59
CA ARG A 944 -15.79 -35.61 -3.50
C ARG A 944 -17.21 -35.05 -3.75
N CYS A 945 -17.33 -34.07 -4.65
CA CYS A 945 -18.59 -33.42 -5.02
C CYS A 945 -19.25 -34.05 -6.27
N GLU A 946 -18.65 -35.09 -6.86
CA GLU A 946 -19.02 -35.65 -8.18
C GLU A 946 -20.47 -36.14 -8.28
N ASN A 947 -21.03 -36.68 -7.19
CA ASN A 947 -22.45 -37.05 -7.10
C ASN A 947 -23.43 -35.85 -7.15
N ASN A 948 -22.93 -34.63 -7.35
CA ASN A 948 -23.68 -33.37 -7.45
C ASN A 948 -24.63 -33.06 -6.26
N LYS A 949 -24.49 -33.81 -5.15
CA LYS A 949 -25.33 -33.75 -3.93
C LYS A 949 -25.51 -32.33 -3.39
N TYR A 950 -24.45 -31.53 -3.44
CA TYR A 950 -24.42 -30.21 -2.84
C TYR A 950 -24.73 -29.11 -3.85
N ASP A 951 -25.65 -28.22 -3.51
CA ASP A 951 -26.00 -27.06 -4.32
C ASP A 951 -26.05 -25.75 -3.51
N PHE A 952 -26.35 -24.65 -4.20
CA PHE A 952 -26.29 -23.29 -3.64
C PHE A 952 -27.66 -22.79 -3.12
N ARG A 953 -28.69 -23.66 -3.07
CA ARG A 953 -30.02 -23.39 -2.49
C ARG A 953 -30.01 -23.46 -0.96
N GLY A 954 -28.90 -23.90 -0.36
CA GLY A 954 -28.71 -23.96 1.09
C GLY A 954 -29.59 -25.00 1.77
N THR A 955 -29.91 -26.10 1.07
CA THR A 955 -30.71 -27.23 1.60
C THR A 955 -29.90 -28.17 2.49
N ASP A 956 -28.61 -28.30 2.19
CA ASP A 956 -27.68 -29.28 2.75
C ASP A 956 -26.81 -28.58 3.80
N PHE A 957 -27.06 -28.85 5.07
CA PHE A 957 -26.51 -28.07 6.17
C PHE A 957 -25.03 -28.32 6.44
N GLU A 958 -24.47 -29.36 5.85
CA GLU A 958 -23.04 -29.62 5.73
C GLU A 958 -22.34 -28.71 4.69
N TYR A 959 -23.09 -28.09 3.77
CA TYR A 959 -22.58 -27.23 2.70
C TYR A 959 -23.43 -25.95 2.54
N ILE A 960 -23.12 -24.93 3.35
CA ILE A 960 -23.87 -23.65 3.39
C ILE A 960 -22.99 -22.40 3.17
N PRO A 961 -22.14 -22.32 2.12
CA PRO A 961 -21.28 -21.15 1.89
C PRO A 961 -22.06 -19.84 1.68
N PHE A 962 -23.30 -19.94 1.20
CA PHE A 962 -24.23 -18.82 0.99
C PHE A 962 -25.30 -18.68 2.09
N GLY A 963 -25.21 -19.48 3.16
CA GLY A 963 -26.24 -19.60 4.19
C GLY A 963 -27.49 -20.37 3.72
N SER A 964 -28.62 -20.15 4.40
CA SER A 964 -29.86 -20.90 4.17
C SER A 964 -31.14 -20.11 4.53
N ARG A 965 -32.26 -20.59 3.98
CA ARG A 965 -33.66 -20.16 4.20
C ARG A 965 -33.90 -18.66 4.05
N ARG A 966 -34.64 -18.01 4.98
CA ARG A 966 -35.19 -16.66 4.78
C ARG A 966 -34.12 -15.68 4.30
N LYS A 967 -32.98 -15.64 5.00
CA LYS A 967 -31.80 -14.78 4.77
C LYS A 967 -30.62 -15.53 4.11
N ILE A 968 -30.88 -16.40 3.13
CA ILE A 968 -29.85 -16.90 2.20
C ILE A 968 -29.29 -15.75 1.35
N CYS A 969 -28.08 -15.90 0.81
CA CYS A 969 -27.49 -14.94 -0.13
C CYS A 969 -28.44 -14.69 -1.34
N PRO A 970 -28.63 -13.44 -1.78
CA PRO A 970 -29.43 -13.12 -2.96
C PRO A 970 -28.68 -13.30 -4.28
N CYS A 971 -27.34 -13.30 -4.27
CA CYS A 971 -26.51 -13.27 -5.48
C CYS A 971 -25.90 -14.61 -5.98
N PRO A 972 -26.22 -15.82 -5.48
CA PRO A 972 -25.40 -17.00 -5.81
C PRO A 972 -25.38 -17.30 -7.31
N ALA A 973 -26.50 -17.14 -8.03
CA ALA A 973 -26.53 -17.33 -9.48
C ALA A 973 -25.62 -16.36 -10.25
N PHE A 974 -25.54 -15.09 -9.82
CA PHE A 974 -24.70 -14.07 -10.43
C PHE A 974 -23.21 -14.32 -10.12
N THR A 975 -22.87 -14.58 -8.86
CA THR A 975 -21.52 -14.97 -8.44
C THR A 975 -21.03 -16.22 -9.18
N HIS A 976 -21.88 -17.25 -9.32
CA HIS A 976 -21.52 -18.46 -10.05
C HIS A 976 -21.26 -18.23 -11.54
N ALA A 977 -22.06 -17.40 -12.21
CA ALA A 977 -21.83 -17.07 -13.62
C ALA A 977 -20.48 -16.37 -13.84
N ILE A 978 -20.07 -15.47 -12.92
CA ILE A 978 -18.74 -14.83 -12.95
C ILE A 978 -17.63 -15.87 -12.69
N LEU A 979 -17.75 -16.67 -11.64
CA LEU A 979 -16.72 -17.64 -11.24
C LEU A 979 -16.50 -18.73 -12.30
N GLU A 980 -17.58 -19.29 -12.86
CA GLU A 980 -17.50 -20.32 -13.89
C GLU A 980 -16.85 -19.77 -15.18
N LEU A 981 -17.29 -18.62 -15.68
CA LEU A 981 -16.76 -18.04 -16.91
C LEU A 981 -15.29 -17.60 -16.75
N ALA A 982 -14.96 -16.93 -15.65
CA ALA A 982 -13.60 -16.45 -15.40
C ALA A 982 -12.60 -17.60 -15.20
N LEU A 983 -12.97 -18.62 -14.41
CA LEU A 983 -12.09 -19.77 -14.16
C LEU A 983 -11.96 -20.63 -15.43
N ALA A 984 -13.03 -20.83 -16.20
CA ALA A 984 -12.96 -21.52 -17.49
C ALA A 984 -12.00 -20.81 -18.45
N ALA A 985 -12.14 -19.50 -18.61
CA ALA A 985 -11.33 -18.69 -19.50
C ALA A 985 -9.84 -18.69 -19.08
N LEU A 986 -9.54 -18.46 -17.79
CA LEU A 986 -8.17 -18.44 -17.28
C LEU A 986 -7.45 -19.79 -17.46
N LEU A 987 -8.14 -20.91 -17.22
CA LEU A 987 -7.55 -22.25 -17.35
C LEU A 987 -7.46 -22.73 -18.80
N TYR A 988 -8.39 -22.33 -19.66
CA TYR A 988 -8.38 -22.71 -21.07
C TYR A 988 -7.30 -21.99 -21.87
N HIS A 989 -7.13 -20.68 -21.64
CA HIS A 989 -6.21 -19.84 -22.43
C HIS A 989 -4.76 -19.81 -21.93
N PHE A 990 -4.50 -20.20 -20.67
CA PHE A 990 -3.17 -20.15 -20.08
C PHE A 990 -2.86 -21.41 -19.27
N ASP A 991 -1.62 -21.88 -19.36
CA ASP A 991 -1.02 -22.78 -18.37
C ASP A 991 -0.40 -21.94 -17.25
N TRP A 992 -0.50 -22.42 -16.00
CA TRP A 992 -0.16 -21.64 -14.82
C TRP A 992 0.89 -22.35 -13.97
N GLU A 993 2.00 -21.67 -13.68
CA GLU A 993 3.03 -22.13 -12.76
C GLU A 993 3.22 -21.11 -11.62
N LEU A 994 3.80 -21.57 -10.50
CA LEU A 994 4.19 -20.68 -9.42
C LEU A 994 5.58 -20.10 -9.72
N PRO A 995 5.81 -18.79 -9.45
CA PRO A 995 7.12 -18.19 -9.65
C PRO A 995 8.23 -18.96 -8.92
N CYS A 996 9.41 -19.06 -9.56
CA CYS A 996 10.55 -19.79 -9.01
C CYS A 996 10.89 -19.31 -7.59
N GLY A 997 10.99 -20.26 -6.65
CA GLY A 997 11.22 -19.99 -5.23
C GLY A 997 9.98 -20.17 -4.32
N VAL A 998 8.76 -20.25 -4.88
CA VAL A 998 7.54 -20.54 -4.09
C VAL A 998 7.40 -22.05 -3.85
N ALA A 999 8.03 -22.55 -2.79
CA ALA A 999 8.00 -23.97 -2.45
C ALA A 999 6.58 -24.51 -2.14
N GLN A 1000 6.24 -25.67 -2.70
CA GLN A 1000 5.00 -26.40 -2.40
C GLN A 1000 4.89 -26.66 -0.89
N GLY A 1001 3.91 -26.02 -0.24
CA GLY A 1001 3.55 -26.29 1.17
C GLY A 1001 3.50 -25.10 2.12
N ARG A 1002 4.01 -23.90 1.75
CA ARG A 1002 3.91 -22.70 2.60
C ARG A 1002 3.43 -21.46 1.84
N TRP A 1003 2.10 -21.38 1.68
CA TRP A 1003 1.47 -20.13 1.27
C TRP A 1003 1.45 -19.13 2.42
N ILE A 1004 2.29 -18.12 2.27
CA ILE A 1004 2.23 -16.88 3.02
C ILE A 1004 1.39 -15.92 2.17
N TRP A 1005 0.08 -15.83 2.43
CA TRP A 1005 -0.56 -14.52 2.26
C TRP A 1005 0.24 -13.52 3.10
N PRO A 1006 0.47 -12.27 2.66
CA PRO A 1006 1.16 -11.23 3.42
C PRO A 1006 0.35 -10.82 4.67
N ARG A 1007 0.30 -11.73 5.64
CA ARG A 1007 -0.05 -11.46 7.02
C ARG A 1007 1.17 -10.86 7.67
N ARG A 1008 0.98 -9.68 8.27
CA ARG A 1008 1.79 -9.18 9.39
C ARG A 1008 1.99 -10.34 10.36
N ARG A 1009 3.21 -10.89 10.39
CA ARG A 1009 3.39 -12.33 10.65
C ARG A 1009 3.65 -12.63 12.12
N ALA A 1010 2.65 -12.45 12.99
CA ALA A 1010 2.75 -12.99 14.35
C ALA A 1010 3.06 -14.51 14.29
N SER A 1011 4.24 -14.90 14.75
CA SER A 1011 4.52 -16.27 15.22
C SER A 1011 4.00 -16.38 16.67
N SER A 1012 4.01 -17.49 17.42
CA SER A 1012 4.61 -18.84 17.30
C SER A 1012 3.78 -19.86 18.17
N PHE A 1013 4.23 -20.98 18.77
CA PHE A 1013 5.49 -21.76 18.83
C PHE A 1013 5.12 -23.25 19.06
N ALA A 1014 6.14 -24.12 19.11
CA ALA A 1014 6.17 -25.42 19.82
C ALA A 1014 5.38 -26.62 19.24
N ARG A 1015 5.84 -27.87 19.37
CA ARG A 1015 7.16 -28.47 19.70
C ARG A 1015 7.21 -29.94 19.17
N ARG A 1016 8.43 -30.51 19.18
CA ARG A 1016 8.90 -31.91 18.95
C ARG A 1016 7.89 -33.03 19.36
N THR A 1017 7.89 -34.25 18.81
CA THR A 1017 8.97 -35.29 18.89
C THR A 1017 8.75 -36.55 18.00
N THR A 1018 9.87 -37.26 17.66
CA THR A 1018 10.02 -38.72 17.34
C THR A 1018 9.31 -39.31 16.09
N SER A 1019 9.84 -40.30 15.34
CA SER A 1019 10.92 -41.28 15.59
C SER A 1019 11.70 -41.75 14.33
N THR A 1020 12.95 -42.19 14.55
CA THR A 1020 13.79 -43.19 13.84
C THR A 1020 13.46 -43.73 12.43
N CYS A 1021 14.45 -43.73 11.52
CA CYS A 1021 15.23 -44.97 11.27
C CYS A 1021 16.64 -44.78 10.63
N VAL A 1022 17.54 -45.64 11.10
CA VAL A 1022 18.99 -45.91 10.96
C VAL A 1022 19.63 -45.87 9.54
N ARG A 1023 20.96 -45.60 9.54
CA ARG A 1023 21.95 -45.68 8.44
C ARG A 1023 22.07 -47.06 7.76
N SER A 1024 22.55 -47.09 6.52
CA SER A 1024 23.66 -48.01 6.13
C SER A 1024 24.53 -47.40 5.02
N SER A 1025 25.71 -47.98 4.80
CA SER A 1025 26.84 -47.45 4.02
C SER A 1025 27.32 -48.48 2.96
N VAL A 1026 28.49 -48.22 2.32
CA VAL A 1026 29.23 -49.15 1.40
C VAL A 1026 28.69 -49.11 -0.05
N CYS A 1027 29.48 -49.05 -1.16
CA CYS A 1027 30.95 -49.10 -1.37
C CYS A 1027 31.43 -48.17 -2.51
N ARG A 1028 32.74 -47.87 -2.56
CA ARG A 1028 33.49 -47.49 -3.78
C ARG A 1028 34.47 -48.62 -4.15
N ARG A 1029 34.70 -48.85 -5.44
CA ARG A 1029 35.90 -49.42 -6.11
C ARG A 1029 35.60 -49.37 -7.63
N GLU A 1030 36.30 -48.59 -8.43
CA GLU A 1030 37.65 -48.81 -9.01
C GLU A 1030 37.71 -49.85 -10.16
N LEU A 1031 38.26 -49.36 -11.29
CA LEU A 1031 38.57 -49.96 -12.60
C LEU A 1031 39.74 -51.00 -12.51
N PRO A 1032 40.20 -51.74 -13.56
CA PRO A 1032 40.37 -51.28 -14.96
C PRO A 1032 40.45 -52.31 -16.15
N ARG A 1033 40.84 -51.80 -17.34
CA ARG A 1033 41.36 -52.48 -18.57
C ARG A 1033 40.32 -53.21 -19.45
N ALA A 1034 40.36 -53.21 -20.79
CA ALA A 1034 41.15 -52.53 -21.85
C ALA A 1034 40.28 -52.45 -23.15
N ALA A 1035 40.68 -52.02 -24.36
CA ALA A 1035 41.97 -51.68 -24.98
C ALA A 1035 41.82 -50.57 -26.07
N MET A 1036 42.56 -50.64 -27.19
CA MET A 1036 42.51 -49.74 -28.37
C MET A 1036 42.04 -50.47 -29.64
N VAL A 1037 41.59 -49.74 -30.67
CA VAL A 1037 42.04 -49.80 -32.09
C VAL A 1037 41.18 -48.83 -32.96
N ALA A 1038 41.80 -48.21 -33.98
CA ALA A 1038 41.21 -47.36 -35.04
C ALA A 1038 41.75 -47.86 -36.41
N PRO A 1039 41.58 -47.23 -37.60
CA PRO A 1039 40.87 -46.00 -37.99
C PRO A 1039 40.12 -46.09 -39.36
N SER A 1040 39.89 -44.92 -40.02
CA SER A 1040 39.59 -44.70 -41.47
C SER A 1040 38.16 -45.03 -41.97
N HIS A 1041 37.45 -44.23 -42.79
CA HIS A 1041 37.86 -43.37 -43.91
C HIS A 1041 36.88 -42.19 -44.18
N ALA A 1042 37.42 -41.09 -44.72
CA ALA A 1042 36.75 -40.15 -45.65
C ALA A 1042 37.33 -40.41 -47.08
N PRO A 1043 36.85 -39.86 -48.23
CA PRO A 1043 36.41 -38.45 -48.41
C PRO A 1043 35.37 -38.10 -49.54
N HIS A 1044 35.10 -36.79 -49.70
CA HIS A 1044 34.52 -36.05 -50.86
C HIS A 1044 33.06 -36.38 -51.30
N LEU A 1045 32.14 -35.41 -51.46
CA LEU A 1045 32.16 -34.32 -52.45
C LEU A 1045 31.24 -33.12 -52.08
N LEU A 1046 31.76 -31.90 -52.25
CA LEU A 1046 31.01 -30.65 -52.52
C LEU A 1046 31.06 -30.42 -54.04
N PRO A 1047 30.07 -29.77 -54.71
CA PRO A 1047 29.81 -28.31 -54.62
C PRO A 1047 28.31 -27.93 -54.83
N SER A 1048 27.81 -26.68 -54.86
CA SER A 1048 28.17 -25.34 -54.35
C SER A 1048 27.02 -24.34 -54.69
N LEU A 1049 27.13 -23.08 -54.25
CA LEU A 1049 26.38 -21.88 -54.70
C LEU A 1049 24.94 -21.75 -54.15
N ASN A 1050 24.63 -20.77 -53.29
CA ASN A 1050 24.58 -19.29 -53.46
C ASN A 1050 23.28 -18.82 -54.15
N TYR A 1051 22.62 -17.70 -53.78
CA TYR A 1051 22.60 -16.82 -52.58
C TYR A 1051 21.47 -15.77 -52.85
N VAL A 1052 21.17 -14.87 -51.90
CA VAL A 1052 20.48 -13.56 -52.09
C VAL A 1052 18.92 -13.53 -52.21
N LYS A 1053 18.32 -13.02 -51.12
CA LYS A 1053 17.24 -11.99 -51.00
C LYS A 1053 15.93 -12.09 -51.80
N MET A 1054 14.82 -11.93 -51.08
CA MET A 1054 14.29 -10.57 -50.82
C MET A 1054 14.24 -10.30 -49.32
#